data_AF-A0A097AQU1-F1
#
_entry.id   AF-A0A097AQU1-F1
#
_cell.length_a   1.000
_cell.length_b   1.000
_cell.length_c   1.000
_cell.angle_alpha   90.00
_cell.angle_beta   90.00
_cell.angle_gamma   90.00
#
_symmetry.space_group_name_H-M   'P 1'
#
loop_
_entity.id
_entity.type
_entity.pdbx_description
1 polymer ?
#
loop_
_entity_poly.entity_id
_entity_poly.type
_entity_poly.pdbx_seq_one_letter_code
_entity_poly.pdbx_strand_id
1 'polypeptide(L)'
;MKKLDKPIKEIIKSEKVIIIFFVILNFVSSYALIYTTVTPPKFDLKAGDVATQDIRAPKDVIDTIATQKKIQEAVNAVNPKYDYNENIAKESYLKLIEFFNKLREVRKSSEAEDKKLQDFKAVTSIILEENDIKVLLKIDDNALINMESMVLSTEKAIMARQITDDALPTVLNDAKSIIENSDIAGELKPVATKILSSVIVPNMIYNAYETNLAKKEAEEKVQPVMYKKGQNIVVSGEVVTQQQIEILKSLGLLKSSSKIDYGMIIGLFLFLALSLFLSIYYIIRLDKKITTKKIYIELLCLTGIFYLILVMTFRSINPLLIPSATLPMLISVLIDPYVAIMIDIIYSLLVGLMVGFNQTFIVMSLFGGLIGAIRLSHAKQRLDFVKAGLYVSGVNLVSIVGIGFLNSNDIISVLKSSLWGIVNGAFSIILVIGTLPFWEAAFDILTPLKLLELSNPNNPLLKKLMMDTPGTYHHSIVVANLAEAASDAIGANSLLVRVGSYYHDIGKIKRPYFFKENQLSGENLHDKISPDLSTLVIISHVKDGVELAKKYRLPQAIIDLIKQHHGTSLVKYFYNKASQNETETCEEEAFRYPGPKPSTKEAAILMLADSVEASVRSIPDPTEENIENMVNKIITDRLNDGQLDDSDLTLKDIKTIKNAFLTALNGMFHRRIEYPDIETSKDKEVLE
;
A
#
# COMPACT_ATOMS: atom_id res chain seq x y z
N MET A 1 5.41 16.97 -36.56
CA MET A 1 5.47 18.05 -35.54
C MET A 1 6.19 19.32 -36.05
N LYS A 2 5.78 19.93 -37.18
CA LYS A 2 6.53 21.04 -37.81
C LYS A 2 5.82 22.42 -37.84
N LYS A 3 4.70 22.61 -37.14
CA LYS A 3 4.06 23.92 -36.95
C LYS A 3 3.41 24.02 -35.56
N LEU A 4 4.21 24.25 -34.53
CA LEU A 4 3.72 24.79 -33.26
C LEU A 4 4.38 26.16 -33.08
N ASP A 5 3.56 27.19 -32.80
CA ASP A 5 4.00 28.57 -32.61
C ASP A 5 5.04 28.70 -31.49
N LYS A 6 6.01 29.60 -31.69
CA LYS A 6 7.12 29.89 -30.77
C LYS A 6 6.70 30.05 -29.30
N PRO A 7 5.63 30.79 -28.94
CA PRO A 7 5.17 30.90 -27.55
C PRO A 7 4.68 29.57 -26.97
N ILE A 8 4.03 28.72 -27.77
CA ILE A 8 3.57 27.39 -27.32
C ILE A 8 4.78 26.48 -27.05
N LYS A 9 5.86 26.59 -27.84
CA LYS A 9 7.11 25.87 -27.58
C LYS A 9 7.82 26.32 -26.31
N GLU A 10 7.77 27.61 -25.97
CA GLU A 10 8.34 28.14 -24.73
C GLU A 10 7.52 27.72 -23.50
N ILE A 11 6.18 27.72 -23.61
CA ILE A 11 5.29 27.21 -22.55
C ILE A 11 5.48 25.70 -22.35
N ILE A 12 5.55 24.91 -23.42
CA ILE A 12 5.80 23.45 -23.33
C ILE A 12 7.17 23.13 -22.73
N LYS A 13 8.16 24.02 -22.91
CA LYS A 13 9.50 23.88 -22.30
C LYS A 13 9.59 24.40 -20.87
N SER A 14 8.53 25.01 -20.34
CA SER A 14 8.48 25.46 -18.95
C SER A 14 8.64 24.28 -17.99
N GLU A 15 9.55 24.40 -17.03
CA GLU A 15 9.80 23.35 -16.02
C GLU A 15 8.52 22.92 -15.29
N LYS A 16 7.61 23.85 -15.02
CA LYS A 16 6.31 23.58 -14.37
C LYS A 16 5.39 22.74 -15.25
N VAL A 17 5.35 22.99 -16.56
CA VAL A 17 4.50 22.26 -17.51
C VAL A 17 4.96 20.82 -17.66
N ILE A 18 6.28 20.59 -17.67
CA ILE A 18 6.85 19.24 -17.73
C ILE A 18 6.50 18.45 -16.46
N ILE A 19 6.64 19.05 -15.27
CA ILE A 19 6.25 18.40 -14.00
C ILE A 19 4.76 18.03 -14.02
N ILE A 20 3.89 18.97 -14.39
CA ILE A 20 2.45 18.74 -14.48
C ILE A 20 2.15 17.59 -15.45
N PHE A 21 2.82 17.55 -16.60
CA PHE A 21 2.68 16.47 -17.57
C PHE A 21 3.02 15.10 -16.97
N PHE A 22 4.17 14.95 -16.30
CA PHE A 22 4.56 13.66 -15.70
C PHE A 22 3.64 13.25 -14.55
N VAL A 23 3.17 14.20 -13.75
CA VAL A 23 2.21 13.91 -12.66
C VAL A 23 0.87 13.46 -13.22
N ILE A 24 0.33 14.14 -14.25
CA ILE A 24 -0.91 13.73 -14.91
C ILE A 24 -0.72 12.37 -15.60
N LEU A 25 0.40 12.16 -16.28
CA LEU A 25 0.72 10.90 -16.94
C LEU A 25 0.78 9.75 -15.93
N ASN A 26 1.44 9.95 -14.79
CA ASN A 26 1.48 8.96 -13.72
C ASN A 26 0.10 8.71 -13.13
N PHE A 27 -0.67 9.76 -12.85
CA PHE A 27 -2.01 9.62 -12.30
C PHE A 27 -2.90 8.80 -13.24
N VAL A 28 -3.00 9.19 -14.52
CA VAL A 28 -3.85 8.52 -15.51
C VAL A 28 -3.39 7.09 -15.76
N SER A 29 -2.08 6.87 -15.93
CA SER A 29 -1.54 5.53 -16.19
C SER A 29 -1.73 4.62 -14.98
N SER A 30 -1.36 5.06 -13.78
CA SER A 30 -1.53 4.28 -12.56
C SER A 30 -3.00 3.99 -12.30
N TYR A 31 -3.88 4.98 -12.47
CA TYR A 31 -5.31 4.79 -12.34
C TYR A 31 -5.83 3.72 -13.32
N ALA A 32 -5.46 3.79 -14.60
CA ALA A 32 -5.88 2.81 -15.60
C ALA A 32 -5.36 1.39 -15.26
N LEU A 33 -4.09 1.25 -14.90
CA LEU A 33 -3.49 -0.04 -14.53
C LEU A 33 -4.18 -0.63 -13.29
N ILE A 34 -4.40 0.16 -12.24
CA ILE A 34 -5.06 -0.32 -11.02
C ILE A 34 -6.53 -0.63 -11.30
N TYR A 35 -7.25 0.26 -11.99
CA TYR A 35 -8.67 0.10 -12.29
C TYR A 35 -8.93 -1.21 -13.06
N THR A 36 -8.11 -1.53 -14.05
CA THR A 36 -8.25 -2.79 -14.81
C THR A 36 -8.02 -4.04 -13.95
N THR A 37 -7.24 -3.95 -12.88
CA THR A 37 -6.97 -5.08 -11.98
C THR A 37 -7.99 -5.27 -10.87
N VAL A 38 -8.56 -4.17 -10.36
CA VAL A 38 -9.50 -4.19 -9.24
C VAL A 38 -10.94 -4.36 -9.73
N THR A 39 -11.25 -3.97 -10.97
CA THR A 39 -12.61 -4.06 -11.51
C THR A 39 -12.98 -5.51 -11.78
N PRO A 40 -14.08 -6.03 -11.18
CA PRO A 40 -14.52 -7.39 -11.44
C PRO A 40 -14.84 -7.61 -12.93
N PRO A 41 -14.55 -8.81 -13.48
CA PRO A 41 -14.93 -9.13 -14.85
C PRO A 41 -16.46 -9.11 -15.02
N LYS A 42 -16.91 -8.68 -16.21
CA LYS A 42 -18.34 -8.72 -16.59
C LYS A 42 -18.64 -9.96 -17.43
N PHE A 43 -19.71 -10.66 -17.05
CA PHE A 43 -20.17 -11.90 -17.66
C PHE A 43 -21.35 -11.65 -18.61
N ASP A 44 -21.38 -12.42 -19.70
CA ASP A 44 -22.53 -12.47 -20.60
C ASP A 44 -23.29 -13.77 -20.32
N LEU A 45 -24.23 -13.71 -19.38
CA LEU A 45 -24.99 -14.85 -18.89
C LEU A 45 -26.47 -14.50 -18.84
N LYS A 46 -27.31 -15.48 -19.19
CA LYS A 46 -28.76 -15.45 -19.07
C LYS A 46 -29.22 -16.65 -18.25
N ALA A 47 -30.43 -16.58 -17.71
CA ALA A 47 -31.01 -17.71 -17.00
C ALA A 47 -31.19 -18.88 -17.95
N GLY A 48 -30.77 -20.07 -17.52
CA GLY A 48 -30.74 -21.28 -18.33
C GLY A 48 -29.39 -21.57 -19.01
N ASP A 49 -28.45 -20.62 -19.02
CA ASP A 49 -27.09 -20.87 -19.50
C ASP A 49 -26.32 -21.76 -18.52
N VAL A 50 -25.36 -22.55 -19.01
CA VAL A 50 -24.43 -23.32 -18.16
C VAL A 50 -23.20 -22.48 -17.86
N ALA A 51 -22.87 -22.30 -16.59
CA ALA A 51 -21.72 -21.50 -16.19
C ALA A 51 -20.40 -22.19 -16.55
N THR A 52 -19.49 -21.47 -17.21
CA THR A 52 -18.16 -21.99 -17.59
C THR A 52 -17.10 -21.76 -16.51
N GLN A 53 -17.41 -20.97 -15.49
CA GLN A 53 -16.51 -20.65 -14.39
C GLN A 53 -17.29 -20.25 -13.13
N ASP A 54 -16.64 -20.38 -11.97
CA ASP A 54 -17.17 -19.89 -10.71
C ASP A 54 -17.29 -18.36 -10.73
N ILE A 55 -18.42 -17.85 -10.25
CA ILE A 55 -18.65 -16.42 -10.06
C ILE A 55 -18.88 -16.15 -8.58
N ARG A 56 -18.00 -15.34 -7.99
CA ARG A 56 -18.00 -14.99 -6.55
C ARG A 56 -18.51 -13.58 -6.31
N ALA A 57 -19.13 -13.37 -5.15
CA ALA A 57 -19.58 -12.04 -4.73
C ALA A 57 -18.36 -11.12 -4.45
N PRO A 58 -18.22 -9.96 -5.14
CA PRO A 58 -17.10 -9.05 -4.94
C PRO A 58 -17.24 -8.21 -3.65
N LYS A 59 -18.47 -8.11 -3.13
CA LYS A 59 -18.85 -7.44 -1.89
C LYS A 59 -20.08 -8.13 -1.30
N ASP A 60 -20.37 -7.87 -0.04
CA ASP A 60 -21.60 -8.33 0.61
C ASP A 60 -22.82 -7.80 -0.16
N VAL A 61 -23.75 -8.69 -0.49
CA VAL A 61 -24.98 -8.35 -1.21
C VAL A 61 -26.16 -9.13 -0.65
N ILE A 62 -27.30 -8.45 -0.55
CA ILE A 62 -28.55 -9.03 -0.10
C ILE A 62 -29.20 -9.77 -1.27
N ASP A 63 -29.56 -11.03 -1.05
CA ASP A 63 -30.43 -11.78 -1.94
C ASP A 63 -31.88 -11.37 -1.65
N THR A 64 -32.35 -10.38 -2.40
CA THR A 64 -33.69 -9.81 -2.22
C THR A 64 -34.79 -10.85 -2.42
N ILE A 65 -34.61 -11.78 -3.36
CA ILE A 65 -35.60 -12.82 -3.70
C ILE A 65 -35.67 -13.87 -2.58
N ALA A 66 -34.53 -14.42 -2.14
CA ALA A 66 -34.52 -15.36 -1.03
C ALA A 66 -35.00 -14.73 0.28
N THR A 67 -34.65 -13.47 0.52
CA THR A 67 -35.09 -12.74 1.71
C THR A 67 -36.61 -12.55 1.70
N GLN A 68 -37.19 -12.09 0.58
CA GLN A 68 -38.64 -11.96 0.46
C GLN A 68 -39.36 -13.29 0.61
N LYS A 69 -38.80 -14.37 0.05
CA LYS A 69 -39.37 -15.72 0.22
C LYS A 69 -39.41 -16.13 1.70
N LYS A 70 -38.32 -15.93 2.45
CA LYS A 70 -38.28 -16.21 3.89
C LYS A 70 -39.24 -15.33 4.69
N ILE A 71 -39.38 -14.05 4.33
CA ILE A 71 -40.38 -13.15 4.92
C ILE A 71 -41.78 -13.72 4.71
N GLN A 72 -42.12 -14.11 3.49
CA GLN A 72 -43.43 -14.67 3.18
C GLN A 72 -43.71 -15.99 3.92
N GLU A 73 -42.72 -16.88 4.01
CA GLU A 73 -42.80 -18.12 4.79
C GLU A 73 -43.03 -17.84 6.28
N ALA A 74 -42.31 -16.88 6.86
CA ALA A 74 -42.46 -16.47 8.26
C ALA A 74 -43.85 -15.86 8.54
N VAL A 75 -44.34 -14.99 7.65
CA VAL A 75 -45.67 -14.38 7.76
C VAL A 75 -46.78 -15.43 7.63
N ASN A 76 -46.63 -16.38 6.71
CA ASN A 76 -47.62 -17.45 6.50
C ASN A 76 -47.65 -18.48 7.65
N ALA A 77 -46.54 -18.64 8.39
CA ALA A 77 -46.46 -19.52 9.54
C ALA A 77 -47.11 -18.96 10.82
N VAL A 78 -47.52 -17.68 10.82
CA VAL A 78 -48.19 -17.06 11.98
C VAL A 78 -49.63 -17.58 12.09
N ASN A 79 -49.88 -18.36 13.14
CA ASN A 79 -51.22 -18.81 13.49
C ASN A 79 -52.11 -17.61 13.86
N PRO A 80 -53.39 -17.60 13.43
CA PRO A 80 -54.39 -16.63 13.88
C PRO A 80 -54.44 -16.54 15.42
N LYS A 81 -54.57 -15.31 15.93
CA LYS A 81 -54.78 -15.04 17.36
C LYS A 81 -56.26 -14.85 17.65
N TYR A 82 -56.70 -15.35 18.79
CA TYR A 82 -58.09 -15.30 19.22
C TYR A 82 -58.17 -14.80 20.66
N ASP A 83 -59.22 -14.03 20.96
CA ASP A 83 -59.53 -13.56 22.30
C ASP A 83 -60.70 -14.36 22.88
N TYR A 84 -60.58 -14.75 24.14
CA TYR A 84 -61.65 -15.41 24.87
C TYR A 84 -62.72 -14.39 25.28
N ASN A 85 -63.97 -14.63 24.87
CA ASN A 85 -65.10 -13.77 25.24
C ASN A 85 -65.95 -14.43 26.34
N GLU A 86 -65.71 -14.01 27.58
CA GLU A 86 -66.48 -14.44 28.75
C GLU A 86 -67.98 -14.19 28.66
N ASN A 87 -68.41 -13.18 27.91
CA ASN A 87 -69.84 -12.85 27.81
C ASN A 87 -70.60 -13.91 27.01
N ILE A 88 -69.95 -14.59 26.06
CA ILE A 88 -70.57 -15.67 25.28
C ILE A 88 -70.93 -16.85 26.19
N ALA A 89 -70.04 -17.24 27.10
CA ALA A 89 -70.33 -18.28 28.10
C ALA A 89 -71.45 -17.85 29.06
N LYS A 90 -71.47 -16.58 29.49
CA LYS A 90 -72.55 -16.04 30.33
C LYS A 90 -73.90 -16.04 29.61
N GLU A 91 -73.94 -15.63 28.33
CA GLU A 91 -75.15 -15.63 27.52
C GLU A 91 -75.69 -17.04 27.26
N SER A 92 -74.81 -18.00 26.99
CA SER A 92 -75.17 -19.43 26.86
C SER A 92 -75.82 -19.96 28.14
N TYR A 93 -75.21 -19.72 29.30
CA TYR A 93 -75.76 -20.11 30.60
C TYR A 93 -77.10 -19.43 30.92
N LEU A 94 -77.22 -18.12 30.62
CA LEU A 94 -78.46 -17.37 30.82
C LEU A 94 -79.61 -17.91 29.94
N LYS A 95 -79.34 -18.29 28.69
CA LYS A 95 -80.34 -18.92 27.81
C LYS A 95 -80.88 -20.22 28.41
N LEU A 96 -80.04 -21.05 29.03
CA LEU A 96 -80.48 -22.26 29.72
C LEU A 96 -81.34 -21.95 30.94
N ILE A 97 -80.93 -20.99 31.78
CA ILE A 97 -81.73 -20.58 32.95
C ILE A 97 -83.10 -20.07 32.53
N GLU A 98 -83.14 -19.20 31.51
CA GLU A 98 -84.38 -18.66 30.98
C GLU A 98 -85.28 -19.77 30.44
N PHE A 99 -84.71 -20.72 29.70
CA PHE A 99 -85.41 -21.91 29.21
C PHE A 99 -86.07 -22.72 30.33
N PHE A 100 -85.31 -23.09 31.37
CA PHE A 100 -85.85 -23.90 32.47
C PHE A 100 -86.82 -23.13 33.36
N ASN A 101 -86.60 -21.83 33.61
CA ASN A 101 -87.54 -20.98 34.33
C ASN A 101 -88.90 -20.88 33.60
N LYS A 102 -88.87 -20.62 32.29
CA LYS A 102 -90.07 -20.60 31.44
C LYS A 102 -90.77 -21.95 31.40
N LEU A 103 -90.00 -23.04 31.33
CA LEU A 103 -90.55 -24.40 31.36
C LEU A 103 -91.30 -24.65 32.68
N ARG A 104 -90.73 -24.23 33.81
CA ARG A 104 -91.38 -24.32 35.13
C ARG A 104 -92.64 -23.45 35.22
N GLU A 105 -92.64 -22.25 34.65
CA GLU A 105 -93.80 -21.36 34.60
C GLU A 105 -94.96 -21.97 33.79
N VAL A 106 -94.67 -22.44 32.57
CA VAL A 106 -95.68 -23.06 31.69
C VAL A 106 -96.22 -24.35 32.29
N ARG A 107 -95.38 -25.18 32.91
CA ARG A 107 -95.81 -26.41 33.61
C ARG A 107 -96.83 -26.11 34.73
N LYS A 108 -96.62 -25.04 35.50
CA LYS A 108 -97.47 -24.62 36.63
C LYS A 108 -98.75 -23.86 36.23
N SER A 109 -98.88 -23.42 34.98
CA SER A 109 -100.10 -22.77 34.49
C SER A 109 -101.30 -23.73 34.50
N SER A 110 -102.51 -23.21 34.66
CA SER A 110 -103.77 -23.99 34.67
C SER A 110 -104.36 -24.21 33.26
N GLU A 111 -103.57 -24.00 32.21
CA GLU A 111 -104.01 -24.11 30.82
C GLU A 111 -104.04 -25.56 30.30
N ALA A 112 -104.75 -25.79 29.18
CA ALA A 112 -104.80 -27.09 28.51
C ALA A 112 -103.43 -27.50 27.94
N GLU A 113 -103.12 -28.80 27.87
CA GLU A 113 -101.82 -29.32 27.40
C GLU A 113 -101.42 -28.78 26.01
N ASP A 114 -102.37 -28.68 25.07
CA ASP A 114 -102.11 -28.16 23.73
C ASP A 114 -101.75 -26.67 23.72
N LYS A 115 -102.30 -25.91 24.66
CA LYS A 115 -102.01 -24.47 24.81
C LYS A 115 -100.65 -24.25 25.49
N LYS A 116 -100.32 -25.05 26.52
CA LYS A 116 -98.98 -25.09 27.14
C LYS A 116 -97.87 -25.39 26.13
N LEU A 117 -98.12 -26.33 25.22
CA LEU A 117 -97.18 -26.68 24.14
C LEU A 117 -96.93 -25.49 23.21
N GLN A 118 -98.00 -24.80 22.78
CA GLN A 118 -97.88 -23.62 21.91
C GLN A 118 -97.19 -22.45 22.62
N ASP A 119 -97.53 -22.17 23.87
CA ASP A 119 -96.96 -21.08 24.65
C ASP A 119 -95.47 -21.28 24.92
N PHE A 120 -95.06 -22.51 25.28
CA PHE A 120 -93.64 -22.80 25.47
C PHE A 120 -92.86 -22.70 24.15
N LYS A 121 -93.43 -23.21 23.05
CA LYS A 121 -92.82 -23.17 21.71
C LYS A 121 -92.69 -21.74 21.16
N ALA A 122 -93.63 -20.85 21.49
CA ALA A 122 -93.60 -19.44 21.08
C ALA A 122 -92.55 -18.61 21.83
N VAL A 123 -92.11 -19.06 23.01
CA VAL A 123 -91.33 -18.24 23.96
C VAL A 123 -89.93 -18.80 24.22
N THR A 124 -89.64 -20.05 23.83
CA THR A 124 -88.31 -20.66 23.93
C THR A 124 -87.34 -20.16 22.84
N SER A 125 -86.10 -19.85 23.23
CA SER A 125 -84.99 -19.58 22.31
C SER A 125 -84.28 -20.86 21.84
N ILE A 126 -84.59 -22.01 22.45
CA ILE A 126 -84.06 -23.33 22.13
C ILE A 126 -85.07 -24.10 21.30
N ILE A 127 -84.66 -24.52 20.10
CA ILE A 127 -85.51 -25.25 19.15
C ILE A 127 -85.53 -26.73 19.55
N LEU A 128 -86.71 -27.23 19.94
CA LEU A 128 -86.96 -28.63 20.25
C LEU A 128 -88.12 -29.17 19.40
N GLU A 129 -88.13 -30.48 19.18
CA GLU A 129 -89.26 -31.16 18.52
C GLU A 129 -90.48 -31.19 19.45
N GLU A 130 -91.68 -31.25 18.89
CA GLU A 130 -92.91 -31.24 19.69
C GLU A 130 -93.01 -32.42 20.66
N ASN A 131 -92.43 -33.57 20.29
CA ASN A 131 -92.35 -34.74 21.16
C ASN A 131 -91.44 -34.49 22.36
N ASP A 132 -90.30 -33.82 22.16
CA ASP A 132 -89.35 -33.48 23.25
C ASP A 132 -90.01 -32.51 24.24
N ILE A 133 -90.77 -31.53 23.75
CA ILE A 133 -91.50 -30.58 24.61
C ILE A 133 -92.60 -31.29 25.39
N LYS A 134 -93.36 -32.22 24.76
CA LYS A 134 -94.38 -33.01 25.46
C LYS A 134 -93.79 -33.86 26.58
N VAL A 135 -92.60 -34.44 26.36
CA VAL A 135 -91.84 -35.16 27.40
C VAL A 135 -91.47 -34.23 28.56
N LEU A 136 -90.96 -33.03 28.26
CA LEU A 136 -90.59 -32.02 29.25
C LEU A 136 -91.78 -31.41 30.02
N LEU A 137 -92.99 -31.46 29.49
CA LEU A 137 -94.19 -31.01 30.19
C LEU A 137 -94.74 -32.07 31.17
N LYS A 138 -94.49 -33.37 30.92
CA LYS A 138 -95.07 -34.52 31.66
C LYS A 138 -94.14 -35.21 32.67
N ILE A 139 -92.85 -34.97 32.56
CA ILE A 139 -91.78 -35.35 33.51
C ILE A 139 -92.11 -34.96 34.96
N ASP A 140 -91.64 -35.74 35.94
CA ASP A 140 -91.76 -35.43 37.36
C ASP A 140 -90.79 -34.32 37.82
N ASP A 141 -91.16 -33.59 38.87
CA ASP A 141 -90.38 -32.42 39.31
C ASP A 141 -88.95 -32.78 39.77
N ASN A 142 -88.73 -33.96 40.34
CA ASN A 142 -87.39 -34.37 40.79
C ASN A 142 -86.50 -34.71 39.60
N ALA A 143 -87.01 -35.41 38.59
CA ALA A 143 -86.27 -35.68 37.35
C ALA A 143 -85.98 -34.39 36.58
N LEU A 144 -86.90 -33.40 36.57
CA LEU A 144 -86.64 -32.10 35.94
C LEU A 144 -85.52 -31.34 36.66
N ILE A 145 -85.54 -31.30 38.01
CA ILE A 145 -84.48 -30.66 38.80
C ILE A 145 -83.12 -31.33 38.55
N ASN A 146 -83.09 -32.66 38.51
CA ASN A 146 -81.85 -33.41 38.24
C ASN A 146 -81.31 -33.13 36.83
N MET A 147 -82.20 -33.09 35.83
CA MET A 147 -81.84 -32.75 34.45
C MET A 147 -81.36 -31.31 34.32
N GLU A 148 -82.07 -30.33 34.92
CA GLU A 148 -81.69 -28.92 34.93
C GLU A 148 -80.30 -28.73 35.57
N SER A 149 -80.07 -29.32 36.74
CA SER A 149 -78.78 -29.26 37.44
C SER A 149 -77.63 -29.84 36.62
N MET A 150 -77.85 -31.01 35.98
CA MET A 150 -76.84 -31.67 35.17
C MET A 150 -76.54 -30.89 33.87
N VAL A 151 -77.57 -30.37 33.19
CA VAL A 151 -77.38 -29.55 31.97
C VAL A 151 -76.66 -28.24 32.29
N LEU A 152 -77.05 -27.53 33.36
CA LEU A 152 -76.41 -26.28 33.78
C LEU A 152 -74.96 -26.47 34.23
N SER A 153 -74.67 -27.54 34.99
CA SER A 153 -73.30 -27.83 35.43
C SER A 153 -72.41 -28.29 34.27
N THR A 154 -72.94 -29.07 33.33
CA THR A 154 -72.21 -29.50 32.14
C THR A 154 -71.93 -28.33 31.20
N GLU A 155 -72.91 -27.46 30.94
CA GLU A 155 -72.70 -26.25 30.13
C GLU A 155 -71.60 -25.39 30.74
N LYS A 156 -71.66 -25.13 32.04
CA LYS A 156 -70.66 -24.31 32.73
C LYS A 156 -69.26 -24.90 32.64
N ALA A 157 -69.13 -26.23 32.73
CA ALA A 157 -67.86 -26.93 32.61
C ALA A 157 -67.31 -26.91 31.17
N ILE A 158 -68.20 -26.99 30.17
CA ILE A 158 -67.84 -26.99 28.76
C ILE A 158 -67.50 -25.57 28.27
N MET A 159 -68.37 -24.60 28.54
CA MET A 159 -68.21 -23.20 28.10
C MET A 159 -67.12 -22.44 28.86
N ALA A 160 -66.58 -22.99 29.94
CA ALA A 160 -65.35 -22.51 30.57
C ALA A 160 -64.07 -22.86 29.78
N ARG A 161 -64.15 -23.77 28.79
CA ARG A 161 -63.05 -24.11 27.90
C ARG A 161 -62.92 -23.05 26.79
N GLN A 162 -61.75 -22.96 26.19
CA GLN A 162 -61.53 -22.16 24.97
C GLN A 162 -62.03 -22.94 23.75
N ILE A 163 -63.15 -22.53 23.19
CA ILE A 163 -63.85 -23.20 22.08
C ILE A 163 -63.73 -22.32 20.84
N THR A 164 -62.93 -22.77 19.89
CA THR A 164 -62.85 -22.23 18.52
C THR A 164 -63.86 -22.93 17.61
N ASP A 165 -64.13 -22.35 16.44
CA ASP A 165 -65.09 -22.90 15.47
C ASP A 165 -64.74 -24.34 15.04
N ASP A 166 -63.45 -24.64 14.89
CA ASP A 166 -62.92 -25.96 14.51
C ASP A 166 -63.01 -26.99 15.64
N ALA A 167 -62.94 -26.55 16.90
CA ALA A 167 -63.03 -27.42 18.07
C ALA A 167 -64.50 -27.74 18.47
N LEU A 168 -65.48 -26.97 17.97
CA LEU A 168 -66.88 -27.09 18.36
C LEU A 168 -67.44 -28.52 18.19
N PRO A 169 -67.22 -29.26 17.09
CA PRO A 169 -67.76 -30.62 16.95
C PRO A 169 -67.22 -31.59 18.02
N THR A 170 -65.94 -31.46 18.36
CA THR A 170 -65.30 -32.26 19.42
C THR A 170 -65.90 -31.94 20.78
N VAL A 171 -66.08 -30.64 21.06
CA VAL A 171 -66.65 -30.17 22.33
C VAL A 171 -68.12 -30.58 22.48
N LEU A 172 -68.90 -30.59 21.41
CA LEU A 172 -70.28 -31.08 21.42
C LEU A 172 -70.34 -32.59 21.70
N ASN A 173 -69.40 -33.38 21.18
CA ASN A 173 -69.29 -34.81 21.49
C ASN A 173 -68.92 -35.05 22.95
N ASP A 174 -68.01 -34.27 23.52
CA ASP A 174 -67.67 -34.32 24.95
C ASP A 174 -68.90 -34.02 25.82
N ALA A 175 -69.62 -32.95 25.49
CA ALA A 175 -70.84 -32.55 26.19
C ALA A 175 -71.91 -33.66 26.14
N LYS A 176 -72.08 -34.29 24.97
CA LYS A 176 -72.97 -35.45 24.80
C LYS A 176 -72.55 -36.63 25.67
N SER A 177 -71.26 -36.98 25.70
CA SER A 177 -70.73 -38.08 26.51
C SER A 177 -70.96 -37.86 28.01
N ILE A 178 -70.82 -36.62 28.50
CA ILE A 178 -71.11 -36.28 29.91
C ILE A 178 -72.59 -36.55 30.24
N ILE A 179 -73.51 -36.12 29.38
CA ILE A 179 -74.95 -36.35 29.56
C ILE A 179 -75.31 -37.84 29.46
N GLU A 180 -74.70 -38.58 28.53
CA GLU A 180 -74.92 -40.02 28.36
C GLU A 180 -74.49 -40.84 29.59
N ASN A 181 -73.44 -40.42 30.27
CA ASN A 181 -72.93 -41.06 31.49
C ASN A 181 -73.51 -40.52 32.80
N SER A 182 -74.50 -39.60 32.73
CA SER A 182 -75.14 -39.01 33.90
C SER A 182 -76.28 -39.86 34.46
N ASP A 183 -76.72 -39.50 35.67
CA ASP A 183 -77.87 -40.10 36.38
C ASP A 183 -79.25 -39.62 35.87
N ILE A 184 -79.30 -38.86 34.76
CA ILE A 184 -80.55 -38.49 34.09
C ILE A 184 -81.27 -39.76 33.62
N ALA A 185 -82.60 -39.82 33.75
CA ALA A 185 -83.38 -40.96 33.24
C ALA A 185 -83.15 -41.19 31.74
N GLY A 186 -83.06 -42.45 31.31
CA GLY A 186 -82.65 -42.81 29.95
C GLY A 186 -83.48 -42.15 28.84
N GLU A 187 -84.78 -41.96 29.07
CA GLU A 187 -85.71 -41.31 28.13
C GLU A 187 -85.49 -39.79 28.00
N LEU A 188 -84.85 -39.16 29.00
CA LEU A 188 -84.58 -37.71 29.04
C LEU A 188 -83.20 -37.34 28.50
N LYS A 189 -82.26 -38.30 28.43
CA LYS A 189 -80.89 -38.07 27.94
C LYS A 189 -80.85 -37.46 26.52
N PRO A 190 -81.61 -37.95 25.52
CA PRO A 190 -81.62 -37.36 24.18
C PRO A 190 -82.10 -35.90 24.17
N VAL A 191 -83.11 -35.59 24.99
CA VAL A 191 -83.66 -34.23 25.12
C VAL A 191 -82.65 -33.30 25.81
N ALA A 192 -82.00 -33.78 26.87
CA ALA A 192 -80.93 -33.06 27.56
C ALA A 192 -79.74 -32.75 26.65
N THR A 193 -79.32 -33.70 25.81
CA THR A 193 -78.27 -33.49 24.81
C THR A 193 -78.67 -32.44 23.76
N LYS A 194 -79.92 -32.46 23.27
CA LYS A 194 -80.41 -31.45 22.31
C LYS A 194 -80.41 -30.04 22.92
N ILE A 195 -80.90 -29.90 24.16
CA ILE A 195 -80.89 -28.63 24.90
C ILE A 195 -79.46 -28.12 25.07
N LEU A 196 -78.56 -28.96 25.57
CA LEU A 196 -77.17 -28.59 25.81
C LEU A 196 -76.43 -28.21 24.51
N SER A 197 -76.62 -28.97 23.44
CA SER A 197 -75.96 -28.73 22.15
C SER A 197 -76.42 -27.43 21.47
N SER A 198 -77.62 -26.94 21.80
CA SER A 198 -78.19 -25.72 21.22
C SER A 198 -77.62 -24.42 21.79
N VAL A 199 -76.97 -24.49 22.96
CA VAL A 199 -76.42 -23.33 23.67
C VAL A 199 -74.90 -23.28 23.64
N ILE A 200 -74.23 -24.43 23.49
CA ILE A 200 -72.77 -24.49 23.33
C ILE A 200 -72.40 -23.86 22.00
N VAL A 201 -71.63 -22.77 22.07
CA VAL A 201 -71.15 -22.01 20.91
C VAL A 201 -69.65 -21.67 21.06
N PRO A 202 -68.94 -21.40 19.97
CA PRO A 202 -67.56 -20.93 20.01
C PRO A 202 -67.45 -19.63 20.82
N ASN A 203 -66.48 -19.58 21.74
CA ASN A 203 -66.26 -18.44 22.64
C ASN A 203 -64.88 -17.77 22.42
N MET A 204 -64.18 -18.14 21.35
CA MET A 204 -62.91 -17.54 20.91
C MET A 204 -63.16 -16.68 19.67
N ILE A 205 -62.94 -15.37 19.75
CA ILE A 205 -63.17 -14.42 18.66
C ILE A 205 -61.84 -14.06 17.98
N TYR A 206 -61.80 -14.10 16.65
CA TYR A 206 -60.60 -13.75 15.88
C TYR A 206 -60.16 -12.30 16.14
N ASN A 207 -58.92 -12.14 16.60
CA ASN A 207 -58.30 -10.84 16.81
C ASN A 207 -57.41 -10.48 15.61
N ALA A 208 -57.96 -9.67 14.70
CA ALA A 208 -57.27 -9.21 13.50
C ALA A 208 -56.06 -8.31 13.82
N TYR A 209 -56.14 -7.50 14.88
CA TYR A 209 -55.06 -6.59 15.26
C TYR A 209 -53.84 -7.36 15.76
N GLU A 210 -54.01 -8.23 16.75
CA GLU A 210 -52.94 -9.08 17.31
C GLU A 210 -52.38 -10.04 16.27
N THR A 211 -53.22 -10.58 15.39
CA THR A 211 -52.75 -11.44 14.29
C THR A 211 -51.86 -10.65 13.31
N ASN A 212 -52.25 -9.43 12.94
CA ASN A 212 -51.46 -8.60 12.02
C ASN A 212 -50.19 -8.05 12.69
N LEU A 213 -50.24 -7.71 13.98
CA LEU A 213 -49.07 -7.33 14.76
C LEU A 213 -48.07 -8.49 14.83
N ALA A 214 -48.53 -9.71 15.13
CA ALA A 214 -47.70 -10.90 15.13
C ALA A 214 -47.09 -11.20 13.75
N LYS A 215 -47.82 -10.98 12.66
CA LYS A 215 -47.29 -11.07 11.28
C LYS A 215 -46.20 -10.06 11.00
N LYS A 216 -46.37 -8.80 11.43
CA LYS A 216 -45.37 -7.75 11.27
C LYS A 216 -44.11 -8.03 12.09
N GLU A 217 -44.26 -8.46 13.34
CA GLU A 217 -43.12 -8.89 14.15
C GLU A 217 -42.38 -10.08 13.53
N ALA A 218 -43.11 -11.03 12.92
CA ALA A 218 -42.51 -12.16 12.25
C ALA A 218 -41.68 -11.72 11.02
N GLU A 219 -42.17 -10.74 10.26
CA GLU A 219 -41.42 -10.10 9.16
C GLU A 219 -40.14 -9.42 9.66
N GLU A 220 -40.22 -8.59 10.71
CA GLU A 220 -39.06 -7.86 11.25
C GLU A 220 -38.00 -8.79 11.87
N LYS A 221 -38.39 -9.97 12.36
CA LYS A 221 -37.47 -11.00 12.89
C LYS A 221 -36.71 -11.75 11.81
N VAL A 222 -37.11 -11.68 10.53
CA VAL A 222 -36.41 -12.38 9.44
C VAL A 222 -35.09 -11.68 9.12
N GLN A 223 -33.97 -12.37 9.36
CA GLN A 223 -32.67 -11.89 8.94
C GLN A 223 -32.51 -11.98 7.41
N PRO A 224 -32.00 -10.92 6.74
CA PRO A 224 -31.76 -10.95 5.31
C PRO A 224 -30.81 -12.09 4.91
N VAL A 225 -31.17 -12.78 3.83
CA VAL A 225 -30.26 -13.75 3.20
C VAL A 225 -29.22 -12.96 2.42
N MET A 226 -27.95 -13.14 2.75
CA MET A 226 -26.85 -12.40 2.14
C MET A 226 -25.80 -13.33 1.57
N TYR A 227 -25.24 -12.95 0.42
CA TYR A 227 -23.98 -13.48 -0.07
C TYR A 227 -22.84 -12.68 0.54
N LYS A 228 -21.92 -13.35 1.22
CA LYS A 228 -20.72 -12.73 1.76
C LYS A 228 -19.65 -12.54 0.69
N LYS A 229 -18.81 -11.51 0.82
CA LYS A 229 -17.67 -11.30 -0.07
C LYS A 229 -16.85 -12.59 -0.21
N GLY A 230 -16.61 -13.02 -1.44
CA GLY A 230 -15.88 -14.23 -1.79
C GLY A 230 -16.71 -15.51 -1.86
N GLN A 231 -17.98 -15.49 -1.45
CA GLN A 231 -18.90 -16.63 -1.59
C GLN A 231 -19.27 -16.86 -3.06
N ASN A 232 -19.36 -18.13 -3.47
CA ASN A 232 -19.83 -18.50 -4.82
C ASN A 232 -21.32 -18.14 -4.97
N ILE A 233 -21.62 -17.35 -5.99
CA ILE A 233 -22.99 -17.06 -6.45
C ILE A 233 -23.40 -18.12 -7.48
N VAL A 234 -22.48 -18.43 -8.40
CA VAL A 234 -22.64 -19.43 -9.45
C VAL A 234 -21.41 -20.35 -9.43
N VAL A 235 -21.62 -21.66 -9.50
CA VAL A 235 -20.55 -22.67 -9.59
C VAL A 235 -20.40 -23.13 -11.04
N SER A 236 -19.17 -23.34 -11.48
CA SER A 236 -18.88 -23.86 -12.81
C SER A 236 -19.58 -25.20 -13.06
N GLY A 237 -20.19 -25.34 -14.24
CA GLY A 237 -20.94 -26.54 -14.66
C GLY A 237 -22.42 -26.53 -14.24
N GLU A 238 -22.87 -25.60 -13.40
CA GLU A 238 -24.27 -25.48 -13.02
C GLU A 238 -25.08 -24.60 -13.99
N VAL A 239 -26.38 -24.88 -14.08
CA VAL A 239 -27.33 -24.05 -14.83
C VAL A 239 -27.65 -22.81 -14.02
N VAL A 240 -27.46 -21.64 -14.62
CA VAL A 240 -27.67 -20.35 -13.97
C VAL A 240 -29.17 -20.09 -13.79
N THR A 241 -29.59 -19.88 -12.56
CA THR A 241 -30.98 -19.57 -12.19
C THR A 241 -31.30 -18.08 -12.39
N GLN A 242 -32.59 -17.76 -12.56
CA GLN A 242 -33.04 -16.37 -12.66
C GLN A 242 -32.69 -15.53 -11.41
N GLN A 243 -32.71 -16.16 -10.23
CA GLN A 243 -32.31 -15.54 -8.96
C GLN A 243 -30.83 -15.14 -8.97
N GLN A 244 -29.95 -16.03 -9.43
CA GLN A 244 -28.53 -15.72 -9.60
C GLN A 244 -28.32 -14.58 -10.60
N ILE A 245 -29.08 -14.52 -11.70
CA ILE A 245 -29.00 -13.41 -12.66
C ILE A 245 -29.35 -12.06 -12.01
N GLU A 246 -30.41 -11.98 -11.21
CA GLU A 246 -30.77 -10.72 -10.52
C GLU A 246 -29.69 -10.30 -9.51
N ILE A 247 -29.08 -11.25 -8.80
CA ILE A 247 -27.94 -10.98 -7.91
C ILE A 247 -26.74 -10.45 -8.72
N LEU A 248 -26.34 -11.14 -9.79
CA LEU A 248 -25.24 -10.70 -10.67
C LEU A 248 -25.50 -9.32 -11.27
N LYS A 249 -26.75 -9.02 -11.63
CA LYS A 249 -27.19 -7.70 -12.13
C LYS A 249 -27.09 -6.63 -11.05
N SER A 250 -27.50 -6.93 -9.82
CA SER A 250 -27.38 -6.01 -8.67
C SER A 250 -25.92 -5.66 -8.34
N LEU A 251 -25.01 -6.63 -8.55
CA LEU A 251 -23.57 -6.49 -8.37
C LEU A 251 -22.86 -5.83 -9.57
N GLY A 252 -23.56 -5.56 -10.67
CA GLY A 252 -22.97 -4.99 -11.89
C GLY A 252 -22.06 -5.97 -12.65
N LEU A 253 -22.17 -7.27 -12.38
CA LEU A 253 -21.33 -8.32 -12.96
C LEU A 253 -21.81 -8.79 -14.33
N LEU A 254 -22.97 -8.33 -14.81
CA LEU A 254 -23.47 -8.66 -16.15
C LEU A 254 -23.06 -7.60 -17.18
N LYS A 255 -22.68 -8.01 -18.40
CA LYS A 255 -22.40 -7.08 -19.52
C LYS A 255 -23.62 -6.23 -19.87
N SER A 256 -24.82 -6.78 -19.72
CA SER A 256 -26.09 -6.07 -19.91
C SER A 256 -26.37 -5.00 -18.84
N SER A 257 -25.61 -5.01 -17.73
CA SER A 257 -25.72 -4.00 -16.68
C SER A 257 -24.82 -2.79 -16.96
N SER A 258 -25.45 -1.63 -17.12
CA SER A 258 -24.79 -0.32 -17.23
C SER A 258 -24.40 0.28 -15.88
N LYS A 259 -24.62 -0.44 -14.77
CA LYS A 259 -24.26 0.04 -13.43
C LYS A 259 -22.74 0.15 -13.31
N ILE A 260 -22.26 1.38 -13.23
CA ILE A 260 -20.87 1.72 -12.94
C ILE A 260 -20.75 1.84 -11.41
N ASP A 261 -19.76 1.17 -10.81
CA ASP A 261 -19.49 1.31 -9.38
C ASP A 261 -18.73 2.63 -9.13
N TYR A 262 -19.48 3.73 -9.03
CA TYR A 262 -18.93 5.06 -8.78
C TYR A 262 -18.17 5.14 -7.45
N GLY A 263 -18.56 4.35 -6.43
CA GLY A 263 -17.87 4.31 -5.15
C GLY A 263 -16.45 3.78 -5.28
N MET A 264 -16.26 2.71 -6.04
CA MET A 264 -14.93 2.19 -6.37
C MET A 264 -14.10 3.20 -7.18
N ILE A 265 -14.69 3.84 -8.19
CA ILE A 265 -14.01 4.84 -9.04
C ILE A 265 -13.50 6.01 -8.21
N ILE A 266 -14.36 6.58 -7.37
CA ILE A 266 -14.05 7.73 -6.51
C ILE A 266 -13.06 7.32 -5.42
N GLY A 267 -13.24 6.15 -4.79
CA GLY A 267 -12.33 5.64 -3.76
C GLY A 267 -10.91 5.44 -4.30
N LEU A 268 -10.77 4.83 -5.47
CA LEU A 268 -9.49 4.66 -6.14
C LEU A 268 -8.86 6.02 -6.52
N PHE A 269 -9.68 6.95 -7.02
CA PHE A 269 -9.22 8.29 -7.39
C PHE A 269 -8.65 9.02 -6.17
N LEU A 270 -9.40 9.05 -5.06
CA LEU A 270 -8.99 9.72 -3.82
C LEU A 270 -7.72 9.10 -3.24
N PHE A 271 -7.63 7.76 -3.23
CA PHE A 271 -6.48 7.06 -2.69
C PHE A 271 -5.20 7.34 -3.51
N LEU A 272 -5.30 7.28 -4.84
CA LEU A 272 -4.18 7.60 -5.73
C LEU A 272 -3.80 9.09 -5.67
N ALA A 273 -4.78 9.98 -5.58
CA ALA A 273 -4.56 11.42 -5.46
C ALA A 273 -3.84 11.78 -4.16
N LEU A 274 -4.27 11.20 -3.04
CA LEU A 274 -3.63 11.38 -1.74
C LEU A 274 -2.19 10.86 -1.74
N SER A 275 -1.98 9.67 -2.31
CA SER A 275 -0.66 9.06 -2.49
C SER A 275 0.31 9.98 -3.25
N LEU A 276 -0.11 10.49 -4.40
CA LEU A 276 0.70 11.41 -5.22
C LEU A 276 0.92 12.76 -4.52
N PHE A 277 -0.11 13.29 -3.85
CA PHE A 277 -0.01 14.52 -3.09
C PHE A 277 1.06 14.43 -1.99
N LEU A 278 1.01 13.41 -1.14
CA LEU A 278 1.99 13.21 -0.08
C LEU A 278 3.41 13.08 -0.64
N SER A 279 3.54 12.34 -1.75
CA SER A 279 4.83 12.10 -2.39
C SER A 279 5.47 13.36 -2.94
N ILE A 280 4.69 14.16 -3.66
CA ILE A 280 5.16 15.42 -4.25
C ILE A 280 5.38 16.47 -3.16
N TYR A 281 4.49 16.55 -2.16
CA TYR A 281 4.63 17.49 -1.05
C TYR A 281 5.95 17.30 -0.30
N TYR A 282 6.35 16.05 -0.03
CA TYR A 282 7.62 15.76 0.61
C TYR A 282 8.82 16.20 -0.25
N ILE A 283 8.82 15.88 -1.55
CA ILE A 283 9.91 16.29 -2.46
C ILE A 283 10.04 17.82 -2.55
N ILE A 284 8.91 18.55 -2.55
CA ILE A 284 8.91 20.02 -2.55
C ILE A 284 9.57 20.59 -1.29
N ARG A 285 9.43 19.90 -0.14
CA ARG A 285 10.00 20.29 1.16
C ARG A 285 11.49 19.95 1.32
N LEU A 286 12.07 19.12 0.46
CA LEU A 286 13.51 18.84 0.48
C LEU A 286 14.32 20.13 0.27
N ASP A 287 15.42 20.28 1.00
CA ASP A 287 16.34 21.40 0.80
C ASP A 287 17.27 21.12 -0.40
N LYS A 288 16.69 21.22 -1.60
CA LYS A 288 17.33 20.95 -2.89
C LYS A 288 16.95 22.01 -3.93
N LYS A 289 17.82 22.22 -4.92
CA LYS A 289 17.55 23.09 -6.07
C LYS A 289 16.28 22.65 -6.81
N ILE A 290 15.55 23.61 -7.39
CA ILE A 290 14.28 23.35 -8.11
C ILE A 290 14.47 22.33 -9.24
N THR A 291 15.56 22.43 -9.98
CA THR A 291 15.91 21.49 -11.06
C THR A 291 16.07 20.05 -10.56
N THR A 292 16.67 19.86 -9.38
CA THR A 292 16.79 18.54 -8.74
C THR A 292 15.42 18.01 -8.31
N LYS A 293 14.59 18.85 -7.69
CA LYS A 293 13.21 18.48 -7.31
C LYS A 293 12.39 18.02 -8.50
N LYS A 294 12.53 18.69 -9.65
CA LYS A 294 11.90 18.31 -10.91
C LYS A 294 12.30 16.89 -11.33
N ILE A 295 13.61 16.63 -11.43
CA ILE A 295 14.14 15.29 -11.80
C ILE A 295 13.61 14.22 -10.84
N TYR A 296 13.55 14.51 -9.55
CA TYR A 296 13.03 13.59 -8.54
C TYR A 296 11.55 13.27 -8.75
N ILE A 297 10.71 14.25 -9.08
CA ILE A 297 9.29 14.02 -9.38
C ILE A 297 9.13 13.19 -10.67
N GLU A 298 9.89 13.50 -11.71
CA GLU A 298 9.86 12.74 -12.97
C GLU A 298 10.27 11.28 -12.76
N LEU A 299 11.35 11.06 -12.01
CA LEU A 299 11.87 9.75 -11.70
C LEU A 299 10.91 8.94 -10.83
N LEU A 300 10.30 9.58 -9.83
CA LEU A 300 9.23 8.97 -9.02
C LEU A 300 8.05 8.53 -9.90
N CYS A 301 7.61 9.39 -10.81
CA CYS A 301 6.48 9.12 -11.69
C CYS A 301 6.77 7.93 -12.63
N LEU A 302 7.96 7.90 -13.25
CA LEU A 302 8.31 6.84 -14.19
C LEU A 302 8.61 5.50 -13.51
N THR A 303 9.35 5.51 -12.40
CA THR A 303 9.64 4.28 -11.65
C THR A 303 8.37 3.69 -11.04
N GLY A 304 7.42 4.53 -10.59
CA GLY A 304 6.10 4.10 -10.14
C GLY A 304 5.29 3.39 -11.24
N ILE A 305 5.21 3.97 -12.44
CA ILE A 305 4.54 3.32 -13.60
C ILE A 305 5.24 2.00 -13.96
N PHE A 306 6.57 2.02 -14.05
CA PHE A 306 7.37 0.84 -14.32
C PHE A 306 7.08 -0.29 -13.33
N TYR A 307 7.03 0.03 -12.03
CA TYR A 307 6.70 -0.94 -11.00
C TYR A 307 5.26 -1.48 -11.14
N LEU A 308 4.26 -0.65 -11.45
CA LEU A 308 2.90 -1.14 -11.69
C LEU A 308 2.80 -2.08 -12.90
N ILE A 309 3.61 -1.86 -13.94
CA ILE A 309 3.70 -2.78 -15.09
C ILE A 309 4.28 -4.14 -14.64
N LEU A 310 5.30 -4.14 -13.77
CA LEU A 310 5.82 -5.38 -13.18
C LEU A 310 4.74 -6.10 -12.36
N VAL A 311 3.98 -5.36 -11.54
CA VAL A 311 2.85 -5.90 -10.76
C VAL A 311 1.84 -6.60 -11.66
N MET A 312 1.42 -5.97 -12.76
CA MET A 312 0.49 -6.58 -13.71
C MET A 312 1.02 -7.88 -14.33
N THR A 313 2.33 -7.94 -14.57
CA THR A 313 2.99 -9.10 -15.17
C THR A 313 3.07 -10.27 -14.19
N PHE A 314 3.54 -10.02 -12.96
CA PHE A 314 3.84 -11.08 -12.00
C PHE A 314 2.65 -11.52 -11.14
N ARG A 315 1.62 -10.66 -10.95
CA ARG A 315 0.43 -11.04 -10.16
C ARG A 315 -0.27 -12.29 -10.70
N SER A 316 -0.23 -12.48 -12.01
CA SER A 316 -0.90 -13.59 -12.72
C SER A 316 -0.22 -14.93 -12.47
N ILE A 317 1.05 -14.92 -12.03
CA ILE A 317 1.81 -16.12 -11.68
C ILE A 317 1.60 -16.43 -10.19
N ASN A 318 2.00 -15.49 -9.32
CA ASN A 318 1.80 -15.57 -7.88
C ASN A 318 1.94 -14.17 -7.26
N PRO A 319 1.01 -13.70 -6.41
CA PRO A 319 1.14 -12.41 -5.73
C PRO A 319 2.46 -12.24 -4.96
N LEU A 320 2.98 -13.31 -4.34
CA LEU A 320 4.22 -13.26 -3.55
C LEU A 320 5.49 -13.14 -4.40
N LEU A 321 5.41 -13.36 -5.71
CA LEU A 321 6.54 -13.20 -6.65
C LEU A 321 6.70 -11.75 -7.14
N ILE A 322 5.69 -10.89 -6.97
CA ILE A 322 5.72 -9.49 -7.38
C ILE A 322 6.91 -8.79 -6.70
N PRO A 323 7.91 -8.24 -7.44
CA PRO A 323 9.19 -7.78 -6.89
C PRO A 323 9.05 -6.48 -6.09
N SER A 324 8.49 -6.59 -4.89
CA SER A 324 7.94 -5.45 -4.15
C SER A 324 9.00 -4.50 -3.62
N ALA A 325 10.20 -5.00 -3.36
CA ALA A 325 11.30 -4.16 -2.90
C ALA A 325 11.96 -3.35 -4.02
N THR A 326 11.69 -3.64 -5.31
CA THR A 326 12.36 -2.94 -6.43
C THR A 326 12.11 -1.44 -6.42
N LEU A 327 10.86 -1.01 -6.27
CA LEU A 327 10.52 0.41 -6.26
C LEU A 327 11.20 1.16 -5.10
N PRO A 328 11.03 0.79 -3.83
CA PRO A 328 11.66 1.53 -2.73
C PRO A 328 13.20 1.46 -2.78
N MET A 329 13.80 0.35 -3.23
CA MET A 329 15.24 0.29 -3.48
C MET A 329 15.70 1.29 -4.54
N LEU A 330 15.01 1.37 -5.68
CA LEU A 330 15.33 2.34 -6.74
C LEU A 330 15.21 3.77 -6.23
N ILE A 331 14.13 4.11 -5.54
CA ILE A 331 13.92 5.46 -4.98
C ILE A 331 15.00 5.79 -3.95
N SER A 332 15.42 4.83 -3.12
CA SER A 332 16.45 5.05 -2.09
C SER A 332 17.80 5.41 -2.72
N VAL A 333 18.15 4.76 -3.84
CA VAL A 333 19.42 4.99 -4.56
C VAL A 333 19.37 6.24 -5.44
N LEU A 334 18.24 6.54 -6.07
CA LEU A 334 18.13 7.58 -7.10
C LEU A 334 17.67 8.95 -6.55
N ILE A 335 16.93 8.97 -5.44
CA ILE A 335 16.30 10.17 -4.90
C ILE A 335 16.78 10.43 -3.48
N ASP A 336 16.20 9.67 -2.53
CA ASP A 336 16.36 9.87 -1.10
C ASP A 336 15.71 8.69 -0.33
N PRO A 337 16.34 8.19 0.75
CA PRO A 337 15.82 7.06 1.51
C PRO A 337 14.51 7.33 2.26
N TYR A 338 14.23 8.56 2.69
CA TYR A 338 12.98 8.88 3.37
C TYR A 338 11.80 8.90 2.39
N VAL A 339 12.03 9.39 1.16
CA VAL A 339 11.04 9.26 0.07
C VAL A 339 10.76 7.79 -0.21
N ALA A 340 11.81 6.97 -0.26
CA ALA A 340 11.67 5.54 -0.52
C ALA A 340 10.77 4.83 0.51
N ILE A 341 10.94 5.12 1.80
CA ILE A 341 10.14 4.54 2.88
C ILE A 341 8.65 4.93 2.76
N MET A 342 8.37 6.20 2.48
CA MET A 342 7.00 6.66 2.29
C MET A 342 6.36 6.00 1.06
N ILE A 343 7.10 5.91 -0.05
CA ILE A 343 6.65 5.23 -1.27
C ILE A 343 6.41 3.74 -1.03
N ASP A 344 7.24 3.09 -0.23
CA ASP A 344 7.07 1.69 0.15
C ASP A 344 5.73 1.45 0.86
N ILE A 345 5.41 2.27 1.86
CA ILE A 345 4.14 2.19 2.61
C ILE A 345 2.96 2.33 1.65
N ILE A 346 3.00 3.36 0.79
CA ILE A 346 1.96 3.68 -0.17
C ILE A 346 1.76 2.52 -1.17
N TYR A 347 2.84 2.05 -1.80
CA TYR A 347 2.76 1.03 -2.85
C TYR A 347 2.51 -0.36 -2.29
N SER A 348 2.91 -0.66 -1.07
CA SER A 348 2.53 -1.90 -0.38
C SER A 348 1.01 -1.99 -0.19
N LEU A 349 0.36 -0.89 0.22
CA LEU A 349 -1.09 -0.83 0.35
C LEU A 349 -1.80 -0.84 -1.01
N LEU A 350 -1.29 -0.06 -1.97
CA LEU A 350 -1.88 0.06 -3.30
C LEU A 350 -1.79 -1.24 -4.10
N VAL A 351 -0.65 -1.91 -4.10
CA VAL A 351 -0.51 -3.23 -4.73
C VAL A 351 -1.25 -4.29 -3.92
N GLY A 352 -1.28 -4.17 -2.59
CA GLY A 352 -2.14 -4.97 -1.72
C GLY A 352 -3.60 -4.99 -2.18
N LEU A 353 -4.15 -3.82 -2.53
CA LEU A 353 -5.49 -3.70 -3.13
C LEU A 353 -5.58 -4.46 -4.48
N MET A 354 -4.59 -4.33 -5.36
CA MET A 354 -4.55 -5.00 -6.68
C MET A 354 -4.51 -6.54 -6.60
N VAL A 355 -4.02 -7.09 -5.48
CA VAL A 355 -3.99 -8.54 -5.20
C VAL A 355 -5.08 -8.98 -4.22
N GLY A 356 -6.13 -8.16 -4.04
CA GLY A 356 -7.31 -8.54 -3.25
C GLY A 356 -7.15 -8.42 -1.74
N PHE A 357 -6.30 -7.49 -1.27
CA PHE A 357 -5.92 -7.32 0.14
C PHE A 357 -5.26 -8.56 0.75
N ASN A 358 -4.39 -9.22 -0.01
CA ASN A 358 -3.58 -10.33 0.49
C ASN A 358 -2.66 -9.82 1.63
N GLN A 359 -2.98 -10.20 2.87
CA GLN A 359 -2.28 -9.76 4.07
C GLN A 359 -0.81 -10.19 4.07
N THR A 360 -0.53 -11.43 3.63
CA THR A 360 0.84 -11.95 3.52
C THR A 360 1.67 -11.10 2.58
N PHE A 361 1.12 -10.74 1.42
CA PHE A 361 1.80 -9.85 0.47
C PHE A 361 2.06 -8.47 1.07
N ILE A 362 1.07 -7.83 1.70
CA ILE A 362 1.20 -6.47 2.25
C ILE A 362 2.29 -6.41 3.33
N VAL A 363 2.33 -7.39 4.23
CA VAL A 363 3.32 -7.45 5.32
C VAL A 363 4.71 -7.72 4.76
N MET A 364 4.83 -8.71 3.85
CA MET A 364 6.07 -9.01 3.13
C MET A 364 6.60 -7.78 2.39
N SER A 365 5.75 -7.12 1.61
CA SER A 365 6.15 -6.00 0.77
C SER A 365 6.62 -4.82 1.60
N LEU A 366 5.91 -4.51 2.68
CA LEU A 366 6.23 -3.39 3.56
C LEU A 366 7.55 -3.60 4.32
N PHE A 367 7.75 -4.75 4.96
CA PHE A 367 8.99 -4.98 5.71
C PHE A 367 10.18 -5.24 4.78
N GLY A 368 9.96 -5.94 3.67
CA GLY A 368 10.96 -6.20 2.64
C GLY A 368 11.40 -4.91 1.92
N GLY A 369 10.46 -4.05 1.55
CA GLY A 369 10.74 -2.75 0.94
C GLY A 369 11.50 -1.82 1.88
N LEU A 370 11.05 -1.72 3.14
CA LEU A 370 11.69 -0.92 4.19
C LEU A 370 13.15 -1.33 4.43
N ILE A 371 13.43 -2.62 4.68
CA ILE A 371 14.80 -3.07 4.90
C ILE A 371 15.66 -2.86 3.66
N GLY A 372 15.10 -3.07 2.47
CA GLY A 372 15.76 -2.84 1.20
C GLY A 372 16.20 -1.38 1.02
N ALA A 373 15.27 -0.44 1.23
CA ALA A 373 15.53 0.99 1.14
C ALA A 373 16.61 1.44 2.12
N ILE A 374 16.52 1.01 3.40
CA ILE A 374 17.50 1.38 4.44
C ILE A 374 18.88 0.80 4.14
N ARG A 375 18.97 -0.45 3.65
CA ARG A 375 20.25 -1.07 3.34
C ARG A 375 20.97 -0.40 2.16
N LEU A 376 20.22 0.05 1.15
CA LEU A 376 20.80 0.72 -0.01
C LEU A 376 21.14 2.19 0.21
N SER A 377 20.56 2.85 1.22
CA SER A 377 20.83 4.27 1.49
C SER A 377 22.29 4.56 1.85
N HIS A 378 23.03 3.54 2.28
CA HIS A 378 24.46 3.61 2.61
C HIS A 378 25.33 2.75 1.68
N ALA A 379 24.81 2.34 0.52
CA ALA A 379 25.55 1.47 -0.38
C ALA A 379 26.76 2.20 -0.97
N LYS A 380 27.97 1.65 -0.77
CA LYS A 380 29.21 2.15 -1.36
C LYS A 380 29.82 1.14 -2.34
N GLN A 381 29.44 -0.14 -2.23
CA GLN A 381 30.03 -1.25 -2.98
C GLN A 381 28.96 -2.10 -3.68
N ARG A 382 29.36 -2.82 -4.74
CA ARG A 382 28.47 -3.77 -5.45
C ARG A 382 27.91 -4.86 -4.53
N LEU A 383 28.71 -5.29 -3.55
CA LEU A 383 28.28 -6.30 -2.59
C LEU A 383 27.16 -5.81 -1.66
N ASP A 384 27.05 -4.49 -1.42
CA ASP A 384 25.97 -3.93 -0.59
C ASP A 384 24.61 -4.14 -1.23
N PHE A 385 24.54 -4.07 -2.57
CA PHE A 385 23.34 -4.38 -3.33
C PHE A 385 22.94 -5.84 -3.16
N VAL A 386 23.88 -6.77 -3.38
CA VAL A 386 23.63 -8.21 -3.20
C VAL A 386 23.16 -8.51 -1.77
N LYS A 387 23.82 -7.94 -0.76
CA LYS A 387 23.42 -8.06 0.64
C LYS A 387 22.01 -7.53 0.88
N ALA A 388 21.65 -6.38 0.30
CA ALA A 388 20.29 -5.85 0.42
C ALA A 388 19.24 -6.83 -0.10
N GLY A 389 19.47 -7.46 -1.26
CA GLY A 389 18.60 -8.52 -1.77
C GLY A 389 18.45 -9.71 -0.82
N LEU A 390 19.55 -10.17 -0.21
CA LEU A 390 19.52 -11.24 0.79
C LEU A 390 18.75 -10.85 2.06
N TYR A 391 18.91 -9.61 2.54
CA TYR A 391 18.13 -9.09 3.67
C TYR A 391 16.64 -9.06 3.36
N VAL A 392 16.25 -8.61 2.16
CA VAL A 392 14.84 -8.65 1.72
C VAL A 392 14.33 -10.08 1.67
N SER A 393 15.06 -11.02 1.05
CA SER A 393 14.66 -12.43 1.02
C SER A 393 14.46 -13.01 2.41
N GLY A 394 15.34 -12.70 3.36
CA GLY A 394 15.23 -13.14 4.75
C GLY A 394 14.02 -12.53 5.47
N VAL A 395 13.79 -11.23 5.33
CA VAL A 395 12.63 -10.55 5.92
C VAL A 395 11.33 -11.07 5.32
N ASN A 396 11.26 -11.23 4.00
CA ASN A 396 10.11 -11.81 3.32
C ASN A 396 9.82 -13.23 3.82
N LEU A 397 10.84 -14.07 4.01
CA LEU A 397 10.67 -15.40 4.58
C LEU A 397 10.05 -15.33 5.97
N VAL A 398 10.58 -14.49 6.87
CA VAL A 398 10.05 -14.34 8.24
C VAL A 398 8.61 -13.82 8.21
N SER A 399 8.31 -12.82 7.37
CA SER A 399 6.96 -12.27 7.21
C SER A 399 5.97 -13.33 6.72
N ILE A 400 6.33 -14.12 5.71
CA ILE A 400 5.47 -15.16 5.15
C ILE A 400 5.24 -16.29 6.15
N VAL A 401 6.30 -16.74 6.84
CA VAL A 401 6.18 -17.79 7.88
C VAL A 401 5.29 -17.31 9.03
N GLY A 402 5.51 -16.08 9.51
CA GLY A 402 4.74 -15.49 10.60
C GLY A 402 3.25 -15.39 10.28
N ILE A 403 2.89 -14.78 9.15
CA ILE A 403 1.49 -14.66 8.71
C ILE A 403 0.92 -16.05 8.35
N GLY A 404 1.72 -16.92 7.74
CA GLY A 404 1.32 -18.26 7.36
C GLY A 404 0.85 -19.10 8.55
N PHE A 405 1.59 -19.07 9.66
CA PHE A 405 1.23 -19.78 10.89
C PHE A 405 0.10 -19.11 11.69
N LEU A 406 -0.09 -17.79 11.55
CA LEU A 406 -1.27 -17.14 12.13
C LEU A 406 -2.57 -17.56 11.43
N ASN A 407 -2.50 -17.86 10.13
CA ASN A 407 -3.67 -18.17 9.32
C ASN A 407 -3.92 -19.68 9.14
N SER A 408 -2.88 -20.52 9.24
CA SER A 408 -2.98 -21.95 8.97
C SER A 408 -1.91 -22.77 9.67
N ASN A 409 -2.24 -24.01 10.03
CA ASN A 409 -1.26 -24.99 10.56
C ASN A 409 -0.60 -25.84 9.45
N ASP A 410 -0.85 -25.55 8.16
CA ASP A 410 -0.27 -26.30 7.04
C ASP A 410 1.17 -25.83 6.75
N ILE A 411 2.12 -26.49 7.39
CA ILE A 411 3.56 -26.21 7.27
C ILE A 411 4.03 -26.32 5.81
N ILE A 412 3.50 -27.26 5.01
CA ILE A 412 3.97 -27.50 3.65
C ILE A 412 3.57 -26.32 2.75
N SER A 413 2.33 -25.83 2.88
CA SER A 413 1.86 -24.66 2.14
C SER A 413 2.64 -23.39 2.52
N VAL A 414 2.94 -23.22 3.80
CA VAL A 414 3.77 -22.10 4.30
C VAL A 414 5.18 -22.16 3.70
N LEU A 415 5.85 -23.32 3.74
CA LEU A 415 7.18 -23.49 3.15
C LEU A 415 7.22 -23.20 1.64
N LYS A 416 6.23 -23.69 0.88
CA LYS A 416 6.09 -23.37 -0.55
C LYS A 416 5.92 -21.87 -0.78
N SER A 417 5.15 -21.19 0.07
CA SER A 417 4.96 -19.75 0.01
C SER A 417 6.24 -18.98 0.35
N SER A 418 7.02 -19.46 1.33
CA SER A 418 8.30 -18.85 1.70
C SER A 418 9.32 -18.88 0.57
N LEU A 419 9.32 -19.91 -0.29
CA LEU A 419 10.17 -19.95 -1.48
C LEU A 419 9.88 -18.77 -2.42
N TRP A 420 8.61 -18.39 -2.60
CA TRP A 420 8.26 -17.20 -3.39
C TRP A 420 8.81 -15.93 -2.76
N GLY A 421 8.77 -15.78 -1.44
CA GLY A 421 9.37 -14.64 -0.73
C GLY A 421 10.89 -14.54 -0.86
N ILE A 422 11.60 -15.66 -0.86
CA ILE A 422 13.05 -15.69 -1.09
C ILE A 422 13.35 -15.25 -2.52
N VAL A 423 12.67 -15.85 -3.50
CA VAL A 423 12.84 -15.52 -4.93
C VAL A 423 12.51 -14.06 -5.17
N ASN A 424 11.47 -13.53 -4.51
CA ASN A 424 11.09 -12.12 -4.57
C ASN A 424 12.24 -11.18 -4.21
N GLY A 425 12.92 -11.40 -3.08
CA GLY A 425 14.02 -10.53 -2.65
C GLY A 425 15.22 -10.56 -3.61
N ALA A 426 15.59 -11.76 -4.08
CA ALA A 426 16.65 -11.93 -5.06
C ALA A 426 16.29 -11.32 -6.42
N PHE A 427 15.05 -11.53 -6.88
CA PHE A 427 14.56 -11.00 -8.13
C PHE A 427 14.43 -9.47 -8.08
N SER A 428 13.99 -8.92 -6.94
CA SER A 428 13.86 -7.47 -6.75
C SER A 428 15.20 -6.76 -6.92
N ILE A 429 16.29 -7.29 -6.33
CA ILE A 429 17.62 -6.67 -6.48
C ILE A 429 18.20 -6.84 -7.89
N ILE A 430 17.92 -7.96 -8.57
CA ILE A 430 18.30 -8.15 -9.97
C ILE A 430 17.67 -7.07 -10.84
N LEU A 431 16.38 -6.76 -10.63
CA LEU A 431 15.70 -5.68 -11.35
C LEU A 431 16.27 -4.30 -11.01
N VAL A 432 16.63 -4.05 -9.75
CA VAL A 432 17.29 -2.79 -9.36
C VAL A 432 18.61 -2.63 -10.12
N ILE A 433 19.53 -3.61 -10.01
CA ILE A 433 20.83 -3.56 -10.68
C ILE A 433 20.68 -3.50 -12.21
N GLY A 434 19.76 -4.29 -12.77
CA GLY A 434 19.54 -4.38 -14.21
C GLY A 434 18.93 -3.13 -14.81
N THR A 435 18.10 -2.40 -14.05
CA THR A 435 17.43 -1.19 -14.55
C THR A 435 18.15 0.12 -14.19
N LEU A 436 19.00 0.12 -13.15
CA LEU A 436 19.69 1.32 -12.68
C LEU A 436 20.44 2.09 -13.79
N PRO A 437 21.20 1.44 -14.71
CA PRO A 437 21.93 2.14 -15.77
C PRO A 437 21.03 2.95 -16.70
N PHE A 438 19.78 2.51 -16.92
CA PHE A 438 18.82 3.23 -17.76
C PHE A 438 18.31 4.49 -17.05
N TRP A 439 18.04 4.40 -15.74
CA TRP A 439 17.64 5.56 -14.93
C TRP A 439 18.77 6.58 -14.82
N GLU A 440 20.00 6.12 -14.56
CA GLU A 440 21.21 6.96 -14.53
C GLU A 440 21.41 7.72 -15.84
N ALA A 441 21.35 7.01 -16.98
CA ALA A 441 21.56 7.62 -18.29
C ALA A 441 20.43 8.56 -18.70
N ALA A 442 19.18 8.26 -18.35
CA ALA A 442 18.04 9.09 -18.71
C ALA A 442 17.98 10.42 -17.92
N PHE A 443 18.46 10.40 -16.67
CA PHE A 443 18.32 11.53 -15.74
C PHE A 443 19.66 12.18 -15.32
N ASP A 444 20.80 11.71 -15.85
CA ASP A 444 22.16 12.13 -15.47
C ASP A 444 22.41 12.05 -13.95
N ILE A 445 21.90 10.99 -13.32
CA ILE A 445 22.04 10.76 -11.88
C ILE A 445 23.29 9.93 -11.61
N LEU A 446 24.12 10.43 -10.69
CA LEU A 446 25.36 9.78 -10.31
C LEU A 446 25.15 8.90 -9.08
N THR A 447 24.95 7.59 -9.31
CA THR A 447 24.81 6.61 -8.23
C THR A 447 26.17 6.06 -7.78
N PRO A 448 26.23 5.38 -6.62
CA PRO A 448 27.43 4.65 -6.21
C PRO A 448 27.91 3.62 -7.24
N LEU A 449 26.99 2.91 -7.92
CA LEU A 449 27.39 1.93 -8.94
C LEU A 449 28.03 2.59 -10.16
N LYS A 450 27.50 3.74 -10.59
CA LYS A 450 28.09 4.51 -11.68
C LYS A 450 29.47 5.05 -11.32
N LEU A 451 29.65 5.54 -10.09
CA LEU A 451 30.96 5.97 -9.59
C LEU A 451 31.97 4.82 -9.55
N LEU A 452 31.57 3.62 -9.11
CA LEU A 452 32.44 2.44 -9.12
C LEU A 452 32.83 1.99 -10.54
N GLU A 453 31.94 2.16 -11.52
CA GLU A 453 32.26 1.94 -12.93
C GLU A 453 33.33 2.92 -13.42
N LEU A 454 33.20 4.20 -13.07
CA LEU A 454 34.17 5.25 -13.42
C LEU A 454 35.50 5.11 -12.66
N SER A 455 35.52 4.50 -11.48
CA SER A 455 36.76 4.22 -10.75
C SER A 455 37.58 3.06 -11.32
N ASN A 456 37.03 2.30 -12.28
CA ASN A 456 37.74 1.16 -12.86
C ASN A 456 38.92 1.66 -13.73
N PRO A 457 40.17 1.24 -13.47
CA PRO A 457 41.34 1.63 -14.27
C PRO A 457 41.24 1.24 -15.76
N ASN A 458 40.39 0.27 -16.10
CA ASN A 458 40.12 -0.12 -17.47
C ASN A 458 39.13 0.82 -18.20
N ASN A 459 38.57 1.82 -17.51
CA ASN A 459 37.79 2.86 -18.17
C ASN A 459 38.66 3.51 -19.26
N PRO A 460 38.17 3.66 -20.51
CA PRO A 460 38.99 4.12 -21.63
C PRO A 460 39.74 5.43 -21.40
N LEU A 461 39.12 6.39 -20.71
CA LEU A 461 39.73 7.69 -20.44
C LEU A 461 40.74 7.63 -19.30
N LEU A 462 40.44 6.89 -18.23
CA LEU A 462 41.37 6.69 -17.12
C LEU A 462 42.60 5.88 -17.53
N LYS A 463 42.40 4.84 -18.36
CA LYS A 463 43.48 4.07 -18.98
C LYS A 463 44.36 4.95 -19.86
N LYS A 464 43.75 5.88 -20.61
CA LYS A 464 44.49 6.86 -21.42
C LYS A 464 45.32 7.80 -20.55
N LEU A 465 44.76 8.33 -19.46
CA LEU A 465 45.50 9.15 -18.49
C LEU A 465 46.72 8.39 -17.94
N MET A 466 46.55 7.12 -17.58
CA MET A 466 47.61 6.26 -17.07
C MET A 466 48.73 6.01 -18.09
N MET A 467 48.38 5.85 -19.37
CA MET A 467 49.35 5.55 -20.44
C MET A 467 50.06 6.80 -20.98
N ASP A 468 49.33 7.89 -21.22
CA ASP A 468 49.86 9.09 -21.88
C ASP A 468 50.51 10.06 -20.88
N THR A 469 50.07 10.05 -19.61
CA THR A 469 50.51 10.97 -18.53
C THR A 469 50.66 10.23 -17.19
N PRO A 470 51.62 9.30 -17.06
CA PRO A 470 51.74 8.44 -15.87
C PRO A 470 52.02 9.22 -14.57
N GLY A 471 52.73 10.34 -14.65
CA GLY A 471 53.02 11.20 -13.50
C GLY A 471 51.77 11.88 -12.95
N THR A 472 50.95 12.43 -13.85
CA THR A 472 49.63 13.00 -13.51
C THR A 472 48.66 11.92 -13.01
N TYR A 473 48.71 10.71 -13.55
CA TYR A 473 47.91 9.59 -13.02
C TYR A 473 48.30 9.28 -11.57
N HIS A 474 49.59 9.16 -11.27
CA HIS A 474 50.05 8.91 -9.90
C HIS A 474 49.64 10.04 -8.94
N HIS A 475 49.82 11.30 -9.36
CA HIS A 475 49.32 12.49 -8.64
C HIS A 475 47.83 12.35 -8.31
N SER A 476 47.01 12.06 -9.31
CA SER A 476 45.57 11.94 -9.19
C SER A 476 45.14 10.86 -8.18
N ILE A 477 45.87 9.74 -8.10
CA ILE A 477 45.61 8.68 -7.10
C ILE A 477 45.94 9.16 -5.68
N VAL A 478 47.03 9.90 -5.48
CA VAL A 478 47.40 10.44 -4.16
C VAL A 478 46.38 11.48 -3.71
N VAL A 479 46.03 12.43 -4.59
CA VAL A 479 44.98 13.42 -4.34
C VAL A 479 43.67 12.72 -3.98
N ALA A 480 43.30 11.65 -4.68
CA ALA A 480 42.08 10.90 -4.38
C ALA A 480 42.07 10.33 -2.95
N ASN A 481 43.19 9.77 -2.48
CA ASN A 481 43.29 9.22 -1.12
C ASN A 481 43.17 10.33 -0.05
N LEU A 482 43.83 11.47 -0.25
CA LEU A 482 43.72 12.62 0.66
C LEU A 482 42.29 13.16 0.71
N ALA A 483 41.72 13.38 -0.47
CA ALA A 483 40.41 13.97 -0.63
C ALA A 483 39.28 13.04 -0.13
N GLU A 484 39.40 11.72 -0.35
CA GLU A 484 38.49 10.70 0.19
C GLU A 484 38.51 10.71 1.73
N ALA A 485 39.70 10.69 2.34
CA ALA A 485 39.85 10.71 3.80
C ALA A 485 39.25 11.97 4.43
N ALA A 486 39.51 13.14 3.83
CA ALA A 486 38.91 14.40 4.27
C ALA A 486 37.38 14.44 4.10
N SER A 487 36.87 13.87 3.01
CA SER A 487 35.43 13.81 2.73
C SER A 487 34.69 12.91 3.72
N ASP A 488 35.23 11.71 4.00
CA ASP A 488 34.65 10.80 5.00
C ASP A 488 34.62 11.44 6.39
N ALA A 489 35.66 12.21 6.77
CA ALA A 489 35.77 12.82 8.09
C ALA A 489 34.69 13.90 8.37
N ILE A 490 34.13 14.53 7.33
CA ILE A 490 33.08 15.56 7.47
C ILE A 490 31.70 15.09 6.97
N GLY A 491 31.58 13.83 6.52
CA GLY A 491 30.34 13.29 5.96
C GLY A 491 29.98 13.81 4.57
N ALA A 492 30.95 14.29 3.79
CA ALA A 492 30.77 14.63 2.38
C ALA A 492 30.77 13.35 1.51
N ASN A 493 30.45 13.49 0.22
CA ASN A 493 30.43 12.32 -0.68
C ASN A 493 31.85 11.88 -1.07
N SER A 494 32.45 11.03 -0.23
CA SER A 494 33.83 10.54 -0.39
C SER A 494 34.05 9.75 -1.68
N LEU A 495 33.08 8.93 -2.11
CA LEU A 495 33.18 8.18 -3.36
C LEU A 495 33.18 9.11 -4.58
N LEU A 496 32.34 10.17 -4.57
CA LEU A 496 32.34 11.18 -5.63
C LEU A 496 33.69 11.89 -5.70
N VAL A 497 34.21 12.33 -4.55
CA VAL A 497 35.49 13.05 -4.48
C VAL A 497 36.63 12.16 -4.98
N ARG A 498 36.72 10.91 -4.52
CA ARG A 498 37.73 9.96 -4.98
C ARG A 498 37.73 9.80 -6.50
N VAL A 499 36.55 9.56 -7.08
CA VAL A 499 36.43 9.40 -8.54
C VAL A 499 36.70 10.72 -9.25
N GLY A 500 36.21 11.85 -8.75
CA GLY A 500 36.51 13.17 -9.27
C GLY A 500 38.00 13.46 -9.33
N SER A 501 38.75 13.10 -8.28
CA SER A 501 40.21 13.20 -8.23
C SER A 501 40.89 12.38 -9.33
N TYR A 502 40.36 11.21 -9.72
CA TYR A 502 40.94 10.46 -10.84
C TYR A 502 40.85 11.19 -12.18
N TYR A 503 39.86 12.06 -12.34
CA TYR A 503 39.59 12.75 -13.60
C TYR A 503 39.95 14.24 -13.60
N HIS A 504 40.23 14.86 -12.45
CA HIS A 504 40.37 16.32 -12.33
C HIS A 504 41.38 16.91 -13.33
N ASP A 505 42.43 16.16 -13.62
CA ASP A 505 43.61 16.59 -14.38
C ASP A 505 43.70 16.00 -15.80
N ILE A 506 42.64 15.36 -16.32
CA ILE A 506 42.68 14.69 -17.63
C ILE A 506 43.00 15.61 -18.82
N GLY A 507 42.85 16.93 -18.66
CA GLY A 507 43.25 17.88 -19.70
C GLY A 507 44.75 17.87 -19.99
N LYS A 508 45.57 17.47 -19.01
CA LYS A 508 47.03 17.38 -19.16
C LYS A 508 47.45 16.37 -20.23
N ILE A 509 46.59 15.39 -20.57
CA ILE A 509 46.78 14.44 -21.68
C ILE A 509 47.07 15.15 -23.01
N LYS A 510 46.51 16.34 -23.24
CA LYS A 510 46.68 17.06 -24.50
C LYS A 510 48.10 17.58 -24.69
N ARG A 511 48.80 17.92 -23.60
CA ARG A 511 50.16 18.49 -23.61
C ARG A 511 50.99 17.98 -22.41
N PRO A 512 51.31 16.67 -22.34
CA PRO A 512 51.90 16.04 -21.15
C PRO A 512 53.17 16.73 -20.64
N TYR A 513 54.10 17.03 -21.55
CA TYR A 513 55.45 17.49 -21.22
C TYR A 513 55.55 18.93 -20.69
N PHE A 514 54.45 19.70 -20.72
CA PHE A 514 54.37 21.00 -20.04
C PHE A 514 54.09 20.88 -18.54
N PHE A 515 53.73 19.70 -18.04
CA PHE A 515 53.47 19.49 -16.62
C PHE A 515 54.65 18.75 -15.98
N LYS A 516 55.20 19.33 -14.91
CA LYS A 516 56.47 18.92 -14.27
C LYS A 516 56.47 17.44 -13.89
N GLU A 517 55.34 16.92 -13.43
CA GLU A 517 55.19 15.53 -13.02
C GLU A 517 55.34 14.51 -14.16
N ASN A 518 55.22 14.94 -15.44
CA ASN A 518 55.37 14.09 -16.62
C ASN A 518 56.67 14.33 -17.39
N GLN A 519 57.54 15.23 -16.92
CA GLN A 519 58.83 15.50 -17.58
C GLN A 519 59.81 14.36 -17.27
N LEU A 520 60.23 13.63 -18.31
CA LEU A 520 61.20 12.53 -18.22
C LEU A 520 62.65 13.04 -18.32
N SER A 521 62.87 14.09 -19.11
CA SER A 521 64.11 14.83 -19.21
C SER A 521 64.12 15.95 -18.16
N GLY A 522 65.23 16.17 -17.45
CA GLY A 522 65.37 17.28 -16.50
C GLY A 522 65.31 18.69 -17.11
N GLU A 523 64.94 18.82 -18.40
CA GLU A 523 64.77 20.08 -19.11
C GLU A 523 63.29 20.50 -19.08
N ASN A 524 63.02 21.70 -18.56
CA ASN A 524 61.66 22.22 -18.43
C ASN A 524 61.27 23.07 -19.65
N LEU A 525 60.23 22.66 -20.37
CA LEU A 525 59.75 23.38 -21.57
C LEU A 525 59.31 24.83 -21.28
N HIS A 526 58.92 25.13 -20.05
CA HIS A 526 58.54 26.48 -19.62
C HIS A 526 59.71 27.48 -19.59
N ASP A 527 60.95 27.00 -19.65
CA ASP A 527 62.13 27.89 -19.72
C ASP A 527 62.33 28.45 -21.15
N LYS A 528 61.69 27.83 -22.15
CA LYS A 528 61.80 28.21 -23.57
C LYS A 528 60.67 29.11 -24.05
N ILE A 529 59.73 29.49 -23.18
CA ILE A 529 58.55 30.30 -23.53
C ILE A 529 58.30 31.41 -22.51
N SER A 530 57.58 32.45 -22.93
CA SER A 530 57.20 33.57 -22.05
C SER A 530 56.30 33.13 -20.89
N PRO A 531 56.32 33.84 -19.74
CA PRO A 531 55.40 33.59 -18.64
C PRO A 531 53.92 33.57 -19.04
N ASP A 532 53.47 34.47 -19.91
CA ASP A 532 52.07 34.55 -20.37
C ASP A 532 51.64 33.28 -21.12
N LEU A 533 52.47 32.83 -22.07
CA LEU A 533 52.25 31.59 -22.81
C LEU A 533 52.29 30.37 -21.88
N SER A 534 53.19 30.36 -20.88
CA SER A 534 53.23 29.29 -19.87
C SER A 534 51.93 29.22 -19.08
N THR A 535 51.44 30.36 -18.62
CA THR A 535 50.18 30.49 -17.89
C THR A 535 49.00 30.04 -18.75
N LEU A 536 48.94 30.44 -20.03
CA LEU A 536 47.90 30.01 -20.96
C LEU A 536 47.89 28.48 -21.14
N VAL A 537 49.07 27.87 -21.31
CA VAL A 537 49.20 26.41 -21.44
C VAL A 537 48.70 25.72 -20.17
N ILE A 538 49.11 26.20 -18.99
CA ILE A 538 48.69 25.63 -17.72
C ILE A 538 47.19 25.79 -17.55
N ILE A 539 46.63 27.00 -17.65
CA ILE A 539 45.19 27.23 -17.45
C ILE A 539 44.34 26.41 -18.44
N SER A 540 44.84 26.18 -19.66
CA SER A 540 44.08 25.44 -20.69
C SER A 540 43.73 24.01 -20.31
N HIS A 541 44.45 23.36 -19.39
CA HIS A 541 44.14 21.97 -19.00
C HIS A 541 42.74 21.82 -18.42
N VAL A 542 42.22 22.84 -17.72
CA VAL A 542 40.85 22.79 -17.18
C VAL A 542 39.83 22.72 -18.33
N LYS A 543 39.97 23.60 -19.32
CA LYS A 543 39.10 23.64 -20.50
C LYS A 543 39.23 22.35 -21.33
N ASP A 544 40.46 21.93 -21.60
CA ASP A 544 40.75 20.70 -22.35
C ASP A 544 40.21 19.46 -21.62
N GLY A 545 40.28 19.46 -20.29
CA GLY A 545 39.72 18.40 -19.44
C GLY A 545 38.19 18.35 -19.52
N VAL A 546 37.51 19.49 -19.46
CA VAL A 546 36.05 19.58 -19.65
C VAL A 546 35.65 19.10 -21.06
N GLU A 547 36.40 19.45 -22.11
CA GLU A 547 36.15 18.98 -23.47
C GLU A 547 36.31 17.46 -23.59
N LEU A 548 37.37 16.89 -23.00
CA LEU A 548 37.59 15.44 -22.95
C LEU A 548 36.49 14.74 -22.15
N ALA A 549 36.14 15.24 -20.97
CA ALA A 549 35.09 14.68 -20.13
C ALA A 549 33.74 14.60 -20.87
N LYS A 550 33.36 15.68 -21.58
CA LYS A 550 32.16 15.70 -22.43
C LYS A 550 32.24 14.71 -23.58
N LYS A 551 33.38 14.61 -24.24
CA LYS A 551 33.60 13.65 -25.35
C LYS A 551 33.42 12.20 -24.89
N TYR A 552 33.88 11.87 -23.67
CA TYR A 552 33.74 10.55 -23.05
C TYR A 552 32.44 10.39 -22.24
N ARG A 553 31.52 11.36 -22.30
CA ARG A 553 30.22 11.35 -21.61
C ARG A 553 30.34 11.11 -20.10
N LEU A 554 31.31 11.75 -19.46
CA LEU A 554 31.37 11.77 -17.99
C LEU A 554 30.16 12.53 -17.42
N PRO A 555 29.64 12.11 -16.25
CA PRO A 555 28.53 12.80 -15.57
C PRO A 555 28.86 14.25 -15.25
N GLN A 556 27.86 15.13 -15.24
CA GLN A 556 28.06 16.56 -15.03
C GLN A 556 28.77 16.87 -13.70
N ALA A 557 28.51 16.12 -12.62
CA ALA A 557 29.19 16.31 -11.34
C ALA A 557 30.72 16.10 -11.44
N ILE A 558 31.21 15.15 -12.25
CA ILE A 558 32.65 14.96 -12.47
C ILE A 558 33.23 16.08 -13.34
N ILE A 559 32.47 16.52 -14.35
CA ILE A 559 32.84 17.68 -15.19
C ILE A 559 32.99 18.94 -14.34
N ASP A 560 32.09 19.14 -13.37
CA ASP A 560 32.12 20.29 -12.46
C ASP A 560 33.34 20.24 -11.55
N LEU A 561 33.71 19.06 -11.02
CA LEU A 561 34.95 18.89 -10.26
C LEU A 561 36.20 19.24 -11.10
N ILE A 562 36.27 18.77 -12.35
CA ILE A 562 37.34 19.16 -13.28
C ILE A 562 37.35 20.67 -13.49
N LYS A 563 36.19 21.29 -13.67
CA LYS A 563 36.09 22.73 -13.95
C LYS A 563 36.49 23.59 -12.73
N GLN A 564 36.19 23.14 -11.52
CA GLN A 564 36.25 23.94 -10.29
C GLN A 564 37.52 23.70 -9.45
N HIS A 565 38.29 22.64 -9.67
CA HIS A 565 39.36 22.24 -8.75
C HIS A 565 40.47 23.29 -8.56
N HIS A 566 40.65 24.23 -9.49
CA HIS A 566 41.53 25.39 -9.29
C HIS A 566 40.81 26.72 -9.00
N GLY A 567 39.48 26.74 -9.08
CA GLY A 567 38.66 27.93 -8.86
C GLY A 567 39.14 29.10 -9.71
N THR A 568 39.37 30.24 -9.06
CA THR A 568 39.92 31.46 -9.68
C THR A 568 41.33 31.75 -9.17
N SER A 569 42.07 30.72 -8.76
CA SER A 569 43.37 30.89 -8.12
C SER A 569 44.41 31.50 -9.06
N LEU A 570 45.37 32.21 -8.47
CA LEU A 570 46.50 32.79 -9.19
C LEU A 570 47.58 31.74 -9.51
N VAL A 571 48.05 31.72 -10.75
CA VAL A 571 49.23 30.94 -11.18
C VAL A 571 50.51 31.67 -10.70
N LYS A 572 50.76 31.60 -9.39
CA LYS A 572 51.74 32.43 -8.65
C LYS A 572 53.16 32.43 -9.24
N TYR A 573 53.68 31.28 -9.68
CA TYR A 573 55.06 31.18 -10.18
C TYR A 573 55.28 32.04 -11.44
N PHE A 574 54.40 31.92 -12.43
CA PHE A 574 54.52 32.66 -13.69
C PHE A 574 54.11 34.12 -13.54
N TYR A 575 53.15 34.43 -12.67
CA TYR A 575 52.85 35.82 -12.31
C TYR A 575 54.08 36.53 -11.72
N ASN A 576 54.75 35.92 -10.73
CA ASN A 576 55.96 36.50 -10.16
C ASN A 576 57.10 36.62 -11.18
N LYS A 577 57.27 35.62 -12.06
CA LYS A 577 58.27 35.67 -13.15
C LYS A 577 57.98 36.78 -14.17
N ALA A 578 56.70 37.04 -14.45
CA ALA A 578 56.27 38.14 -15.32
C ALA A 578 56.49 39.50 -14.64
N SER A 579 56.07 39.65 -13.38
CA SER A 579 56.20 40.92 -12.62
C SER A 579 57.65 41.31 -12.32
N GLN A 580 58.60 40.38 -12.39
CA GLN A 580 60.04 40.66 -12.30
C GLN A 580 60.65 41.19 -13.61
N ASN A 581 59.96 41.02 -14.75
CA ASN A 581 60.39 41.61 -16.02
C ASN A 581 59.78 43.02 -16.11
N GLU A 582 60.57 44.05 -15.78
CA GLU A 582 60.19 45.46 -15.57
C GLU A 582 59.57 46.22 -16.78
N THR A 583 59.17 45.54 -17.85
CA THR A 583 58.79 46.18 -19.12
C THR A 583 57.29 46.41 -19.31
N GLU A 584 56.42 45.72 -18.56
CA GLU A 584 54.96 45.92 -18.62
C GLU A 584 54.31 45.73 -17.24
N THR A 585 53.29 46.54 -16.93
CA THR A 585 52.39 46.32 -15.78
C THR A 585 51.61 45.02 -15.97
N CYS A 586 51.93 44.03 -15.16
CA CYS A 586 51.33 42.70 -15.20
C CYS A 586 49.98 42.69 -14.45
N GLU A 587 48.86 42.55 -15.16
CA GLU A 587 47.54 42.43 -14.53
C GLU A 587 47.36 41.02 -13.94
N GLU A 588 47.07 40.93 -12.65
CA GLU A 588 46.89 39.66 -11.93
C GLU A 588 45.78 38.79 -12.55
N GLU A 589 44.74 39.42 -13.12
CA GLU A 589 43.59 38.75 -13.75
C GLU A 589 44.02 37.87 -14.94
N ALA A 590 45.06 38.26 -15.69
CA ALA A 590 45.59 37.48 -16.81
C ALA A 590 46.25 36.17 -16.36
N PHE A 591 46.61 36.06 -15.07
CA PHE A 591 47.27 34.89 -14.48
C PHE A 591 46.36 34.06 -13.59
N ARG A 592 45.06 34.39 -13.52
CA ARG A 592 44.07 33.64 -12.74
C ARG A 592 43.33 32.63 -13.60
N TYR A 593 42.98 31.50 -12.98
CA TYR A 593 42.06 30.55 -13.61
C TYR A 593 40.69 31.22 -13.83
N PRO A 594 39.98 30.91 -14.92
CA PRO A 594 38.70 31.54 -15.24
C PRO A 594 37.53 31.07 -14.35
N GLY A 595 37.75 30.09 -13.46
CA GLY A 595 36.73 29.57 -12.58
C GLY A 595 35.64 28.70 -13.23
N PRO A 596 34.52 28.50 -12.52
CA PRO A 596 34.10 29.17 -11.30
C PRO A 596 34.81 28.65 -10.04
N LYS A 597 34.65 29.36 -8.91
CA LYS A 597 35.03 28.88 -7.58
C LYS A 597 34.27 27.57 -7.23
N PRO A 598 34.82 26.73 -6.35
CA PRO A 598 34.13 25.57 -5.80
C PRO A 598 32.75 25.89 -5.24
N SER A 599 31.72 25.28 -5.83
CA SER A 599 30.32 25.50 -5.42
C SER A 599 29.78 24.41 -4.48
N THR A 600 30.62 23.43 -4.10
CA THR A 600 30.25 22.32 -3.21
C THR A 600 31.41 21.97 -2.27
N LYS A 601 31.11 21.30 -1.16
CA LYS A 601 32.11 20.78 -0.22
C LYS A 601 33.09 19.85 -0.93
N GLU A 602 32.58 18.97 -1.81
CA GLU A 602 33.38 18.02 -2.58
C GLU A 602 34.38 18.71 -3.51
N ALA A 603 33.97 19.76 -4.23
CA ALA A 603 34.84 20.53 -5.11
C ALA A 603 35.92 21.29 -4.32
N ALA A 604 35.56 21.83 -3.16
CA ALA A 604 36.49 22.52 -2.28
C ALA A 604 37.51 21.56 -1.66
N ILE A 605 37.09 20.38 -1.20
CA ILE A 605 38.00 19.35 -0.69
C ILE A 605 38.98 18.91 -1.78
N LEU A 606 38.50 18.69 -3.01
CA LEU A 606 39.36 18.36 -4.15
C LEU A 606 40.41 19.44 -4.41
N MET A 607 40.01 20.71 -4.45
CA MET A 607 40.92 21.86 -4.61
C MET A 607 42.00 21.87 -3.52
N LEU A 608 41.60 21.68 -2.26
CA LEU A 608 42.52 21.71 -1.13
C LEU A 608 43.48 20.52 -1.19
N ALA A 609 42.99 19.31 -1.48
CA ALA A 609 43.80 18.10 -1.58
C ALA A 609 44.83 18.20 -2.71
N ASP A 610 44.43 18.69 -3.89
CA ASP A 610 45.33 18.92 -5.03
C ASP A 610 46.43 19.92 -4.69
N SER A 611 46.05 21.06 -4.10
CA SER A 611 47.01 22.10 -3.71
C SER A 611 47.99 21.61 -2.63
N VAL A 612 47.51 20.81 -1.68
CA VAL A 612 48.30 20.27 -0.57
C VAL A 612 49.26 19.19 -1.06
N GLU A 613 48.81 18.22 -1.87
CA GLU A 613 49.68 17.17 -2.44
C GLU A 613 50.84 17.81 -3.19
N ALA A 614 50.53 18.71 -4.13
CA ALA A 614 51.52 19.29 -5.02
C ALA A 614 52.56 20.12 -4.25
N SER A 615 52.13 20.80 -3.18
CA SER A 615 53.01 21.60 -2.34
C SER A 615 53.89 20.74 -1.44
N VAL A 616 53.33 19.72 -0.78
CA VAL A 616 54.09 18.83 0.12
C VAL A 616 55.10 17.98 -0.65
N ARG A 617 54.75 17.53 -1.86
CA ARG A 617 55.65 16.78 -2.75
C ARG A 617 56.89 17.58 -3.18
N SER A 618 56.81 18.91 -3.11
CA SER A 618 57.92 19.80 -3.45
C SER A 618 58.88 20.10 -2.28
N ILE A 619 58.57 19.64 -1.06
CA ILE A 619 59.40 19.86 0.14
C ILE A 619 60.62 18.91 0.08
N PRO A 620 61.86 19.42 0.19
CA PRO A 620 63.06 18.59 0.15
C PRO A 620 63.18 17.55 1.29
N ASP A 621 62.77 17.90 2.51
CA ASP A 621 62.72 17.00 3.67
C ASP A 621 61.37 17.16 4.42
N PRO A 622 60.40 16.27 4.15
CA PRO A 622 59.04 16.39 4.65
C PRO A 622 58.93 15.87 6.10
N THR A 623 59.44 16.65 7.06
CA THR A 623 59.20 16.43 8.50
C THR A 623 57.73 16.70 8.85
N GLU A 624 57.22 16.12 9.93
CA GLU A 624 55.82 16.36 10.37
C GLU A 624 55.51 17.86 10.55
N GLU A 625 56.45 18.62 11.12
CA GLU A 625 56.32 20.07 11.30
C GLU A 625 56.28 20.82 9.96
N ASN A 626 57.15 20.45 9.01
CA ASN A 626 57.17 21.08 7.69
C ASN A 626 55.89 20.78 6.90
N ILE A 627 55.38 19.55 7.00
CA ILE A 627 54.10 19.16 6.41
C ILE A 627 52.97 19.98 7.04
N GLU A 628 52.91 20.08 8.37
CA GLU A 628 51.86 20.84 9.04
C GLU A 628 51.88 22.32 8.66
N ASN A 629 53.05 22.95 8.66
CA ASN A 629 53.20 24.35 8.27
C ASN A 629 52.78 24.58 6.82
N MET A 630 53.11 23.65 5.90
CA MET A 630 52.70 23.74 4.50
C MET A 630 51.18 23.62 4.35
N VAL A 631 50.57 22.61 4.99
CA VAL A 631 49.11 22.41 4.94
C VAL A 631 48.37 23.64 5.49
N ASN A 632 48.81 24.17 6.63
CA ASN A 632 48.26 25.40 7.21
C ASN A 632 48.32 26.56 6.23
N LYS A 633 49.50 26.80 5.65
CA LYS A 633 49.72 27.89 4.70
C LYS A 633 48.79 27.78 3.49
N ILE A 634 48.69 26.60 2.88
CA ILE A 634 47.84 26.39 1.70
C ILE A 634 46.36 26.62 2.01
N ILE A 635 45.86 26.08 3.12
CA ILE A 635 44.46 26.27 3.52
C ILE A 635 44.18 27.75 3.82
N THR A 636 45.07 28.43 4.55
CA THR A 636 44.94 29.86 4.85
C THR A 636 45.00 30.72 3.59
N ASP A 637 45.90 30.41 2.64
CA ASP A 637 45.98 31.10 1.35
C ASP A 637 44.66 30.99 0.57
N ARG A 638 44.04 29.81 0.53
CA ARG A 638 42.76 29.58 -0.17
C ARG A 638 41.59 30.30 0.51
N LEU A 639 41.60 30.35 1.84
CA LEU A 639 40.63 31.11 2.62
C LEU A 639 40.74 32.61 2.37
N ASN A 640 41.97 33.16 2.41
CA ASN A 640 42.21 34.59 2.22
C ASN A 640 41.93 35.04 0.78
N ASP A 641 42.13 34.17 -0.21
CA ASP A 641 41.79 34.39 -1.62
C ASP A 641 40.29 34.18 -1.92
N GLY A 642 39.47 33.93 -0.89
CA GLY A 642 38.02 33.72 -1.01
C GLY A 642 37.64 32.51 -1.85
N GLN A 643 38.52 31.52 -2.06
CA GLN A 643 38.22 30.39 -2.95
C GLN A 643 37.13 29.47 -2.41
N LEU A 644 36.85 29.52 -1.10
CA LEU A 644 35.92 28.62 -0.42
C LEU A 644 34.54 29.25 -0.17
N ASP A 645 34.33 30.51 -0.55
CA ASP A 645 33.15 31.32 -0.21
C ASP A 645 31.82 30.68 -0.66
N ASP A 646 31.84 29.95 -1.78
CA ASP A 646 30.65 29.36 -2.42
C ASP A 646 30.45 27.86 -2.09
N SER A 647 31.25 27.28 -1.19
CA SER A 647 31.37 25.81 -1.02
C SER A 647 30.57 25.19 0.14
N ASP A 648 29.84 26.00 0.92
CA ASP A 648 29.12 25.62 2.15
C ASP A 648 30.00 24.95 3.24
N LEU A 649 31.34 24.99 3.11
CA LEU A 649 32.26 24.50 4.14
C LEU A 649 32.23 25.41 5.37
N THR A 650 32.05 24.81 6.54
CA THR A 650 32.17 25.54 7.81
C THR A 650 33.62 25.62 8.28
N LEU A 651 33.96 26.58 9.15
CA LEU A 651 35.29 26.62 9.78
C LEU A 651 35.62 25.34 10.56
N LYS A 652 34.59 24.67 11.11
CA LYS A 652 34.73 23.35 11.75
C LYS A 652 35.11 22.28 10.73
N ASP A 653 34.47 22.28 9.56
CA ASP A 653 34.80 21.34 8.48
C ASP A 653 36.25 21.53 8.04
N ILE A 654 36.70 22.77 7.85
CA ILE A 654 38.09 23.09 7.45
C ILE A 654 39.11 22.55 8.46
N LYS A 655 38.86 22.72 9.76
CA LYS A 655 39.74 22.17 10.81
C LYS A 655 39.80 20.63 10.74
N THR A 656 38.67 19.98 10.50
CA THR A 656 38.59 18.52 10.36
C THR A 656 39.32 18.04 9.11
N ILE A 657 39.14 18.73 7.97
CA ILE A 657 39.85 18.46 6.71
C ILE A 657 41.37 18.58 6.90
N LYS A 658 41.84 19.66 7.54
CA LYS A 658 43.25 19.85 7.87
C LYS A 658 43.80 18.62 8.61
N ASN A 659 43.14 18.20 9.68
CA ASN A 659 43.59 17.07 10.48
C ASN A 659 43.62 15.76 9.67
N ALA A 660 42.62 15.53 8.82
CA ALA A 660 42.57 14.36 7.94
C ALA A 660 43.74 14.34 6.95
N PHE A 661 44.08 15.50 6.35
CA PHE A 661 45.26 15.61 5.49
C PHE A 661 46.55 15.34 6.24
N LEU A 662 46.74 15.89 7.44
CA LEU A 662 47.95 15.64 8.23
C LEU A 662 48.12 14.16 8.57
N THR A 663 47.04 13.50 9.00
CA THR A 663 47.08 12.05 9.29
C THR A 663 47.45 11.24 8.04
N ALA A 664 46.83 11.55 6.91
CA ALA A 664 47.09 10.83 5.66
C ALA A 664 48.51 11.08 5.11
N LEU A 665 48.98 12.33 5.12
CA LEU A 665 50.32 12.70 4.64
C LEU A 665 51.42 12.15 5.53
N ASN A 666 51.28 12.23 6.86
CA ASN A 666 52.28 11.66 7.77
C ASN A 666 52.39 10.14 7.54
N GLY A 667 51.28 9.44 7.34
CA GLY A 667 51.30 8.01 6.98
C GLY A 667 52.00 7.71 5.65
N MET A 668 51.94 8.62 4.67
CA MET A 668 52.60 8.47 3.37
C MET A 668 54.11 8.78 3.41
N PHE A 669 54.53 9.77 4.20
CA PHE A 669 55.91 10.24 4.27
C PHE A 669 56.72 9.66 5.44
N HIS A 670 56.14 8.78 6.27
CA HIS A 670 56.88 8.05 7.29
C HIS A 670 58.00 7.20 6.67
N ARG A 671 59.25 7.47 7.05
CA ARG A 671 60.42 6.71 6.61
C ARG A 671 60.27 5.24 7.02
N ARG A 672 60.35 4.32 6.06
CA ARG A 672 60.67 2.92 6.39
C ARG A 672 62.05 2.93 7.06
N ILE A 673 62.15 2.35 8.25
CA ILE A 673 63.43 2.16 8.94
C ILE A 673 64.33 1.38 7.97
N GLU A 674 65.43 2.00 7.52
CA GLU A 674 66.46 1.30 6.76
C GLU A 674 67.12 0.27 7.69
N TYR A 675 67.11 -1.00 7.28
CA TYR A 675 67.89 -2.02 7.97
C TYR A 675 69.37 -1.74 7.69
N PRO A 676 70.22 -1.70 8.72
CA PRO A 676 71.65 -1.48 8.51
C PRO A 676 72.24 -2.63 7.67
N ASP A 677 72.98 -2.28 6.63
CA ASP A 677 73.77 -3.24 5.85
C ASP A 677 74.85 -3.84 6.75
N ILE A 678 74.87 -5.17 6.84
CA ILE A 678 75.93 -5.91 7.54
C ILE A 678 77.13 -5.95 6.57
N GLU A 679 78.11 -5.08 6.77
CA GLU A 679 79.42 -5.21 6.12
C GLU A 679 80.06 -6.54 6.53
N THR A 680 80.25 -7.43 5.56
CA THR A 680 81.02 -8.65 5.73
C THR A 680 82.49 -8.34 5.50
N SER A 681 83.26 -8.27 6.60
CA SER A 681 84.72 -8.24 6.55
C SER A 681 85.24 -9.55 5.93
N LYS A 682 85.88 -9.45 4.76
CA LYS A 682 86.74 -10.48 4.20
C LYS A 682 88.18 -10.07 4.42
N ASP A 683 88.71 -10.43 5.58
CA ASP A 683 90.15 -10.68 5.71
C ASP A 683 90.44 -12.07 5.13
N LYS A 684 91.08 -12.09 3.96
CA LYS A 684 91.88 -13.22 3.49
C LYS A 684 93.32 -12.75 3.43
N GLU A 685 94.06 -13.03 4.49
CA GLU A 685 95.51 -13.16 4.44
C GLU A 685 95.87 -14.33 3.50
N VAL A 686 96.71 -14.06 2.50
CA VAL A 686 97.55 -15.06 1.82
C VAL A 686 98.95 -14.45 1.67
N LEU A 687 99.86 -14.93 2.50
CA LEU A 687 101.33 -15.02 2.38
C LEU A 687 101.62 -16.39 3.04
N GLU A 688 102.18 -17.44 2.44
CA GLU A 688 102.90 -17.73 1.19
C GLU A 688 102.32 -18.99 0.52
#